data_AF-A0A2G6IBG0-F1
#
_entry.id   AF-A0A2G6IBG0-F1
#
_cell.length_a   1.000
_cell.length_b   1.000
_cell.length_c   1.000
_cell.angle_alpha   90.00
_cell.angle_beta   90.00
_cell.angle_gamma   90.00
#
_symmetry.space_group_name_H-M   'P 1'
#
loop_
_entity.id
_entity.type
_entity.pdbx_description
1 polymer ?
#
loop_
_entity_poly.entity_id
_entity_poly.type
_entity_poly.pdbx_seq_one_letter_code
_entity_poly.pdbx_strand_id
1 'polypeptide(L)'
;MRLGASLCGHAQSRPEGRSSPMKALSCIWSLPSPELRQLPVRHDPRKGVGKEHRTSRLTPHHGVQIPGSRLTALSKTPGAPSIKRLFHLWIIVKQVNFPGFQDKALRLCSAKAVSLTGKLFSGSLSADRNPPRYFSMTSSGLSQDQPTLFAHSLSDAPKEQWETLACHSDNVARRAGLNAAAFDAAICATISGLLHDLGKAKPAFQARLSGANIRVSHSGEGARAAIEQCGQGLGKLMAYVIAGHHAGLANGIGRGDGLRPSTPLDKRLDEAERLDLPEWLTLPALQIPGPLQTLRDDPGFALHFFTRMLFSALVDADFIETERFYAPGMRRPHSPPLTALRDALDERLARFGPPQTEVNRLRAEVLQGAREAAASPPGVFSLTVPTGGGKTLSSLKFALDHAICHGKRRVIHVAPFSAIIDQNAAVFREVLGDADAVLEHHTGFDAREIMDETRAEATRLAAQNWDRPVVVTTAVQFFESLFANRTQKCRKLHNIAGSVIVLDEAQSLPLPFLRACLAALGELVRGYGCSVVLCTATQPAVHKQDGLKCPEALDRAATREIAPDPARLYKVLKRVTVERVGYLDNAALADRVRGRSALVIVNNKRQARMLFDMLRGEGVFHLSTHMTARHRRHVLGVIRARLADHLPCLVLSTALVEAGVDLDFPEVWRAVAGLDSIAQAAGRCNREGLQAGGGRVFVFEPDKDFAPPPELARNADVAAIVLADYPDDPLQPEAITAYFSRLYHDWGAALDAKELMQRIKLGAGSLDFPFASIAHDFRMIEDFTVPLIIGDGRFGMDAETQRKLAHSEHAGALARALQPFTVQISPKLRDKLVGLGAAEVVRPEDFEDQFVVLRNPRLYDEQAGFCEAEPEDLGDLLM
;
A
#
# COMPACT_ATOMS: atom_id res chain seq x y z
N MET A 1 3.74 -20.97 84.03
CA MET A 1 2.32 -21.12 83.65
C MET A 1 2.29 -21.88 82.33
N ARG A 2 1.65 -23.05 82.19
CA ARG A 2 0.55 -23.68 82.97
C ARG A 2 -0.61 -22.71 83.25
N LEU A 3 -1.78 -22.79 82.61
CA LEU A 3 -2.19 -23.71 81.53
C LEU A 3 -1.29 -23.68 80.27
N GLY A 4 -0.63 -22.55 79.98
CA GLY A 4 0.22 -22.35 78.79
C GLY A 4 1.55 -23.13 78.74
N ALA A 5 2.43 -22.72 77.82
CA ALA A 5 3.28 -23.60 77.00
C ALA A 5 2.42 -24.28 75.90
N SER A 6 2.82 -24.23 74.61
CA SER A 6 3.74 -25.16 73.93
C SER A 6 3.06 -26.51 73.62
N LEU A 7 3.15 -27.11 72.43
CA LEU A 7 4.20 -27.04 71.39
C LEU A 7 3.70 -26.83 69.95
N CYS A 8 4.69 -26.60 69.08
CA CYS A 8 4.79 -26.91 67.65
C CYS A 8 4.10 -28.22 67.19
N GLY A 9 3.78 -28.42 65.90
CA GLY A 9 3.97 -27.53 64.74
C GLY A 9 4.67 -28.21 63.56
N HIS A 10 4.80 -27.48 62.44
CA HIS A 10 5.47 -27.86 61.17
C HIS A 10 4.84 -29.02 60.37
N ALA A 11 4.91 -29.07 59.04
CA ALA A 11 5.02 -27.99 58.05
C ALA A 11 4.73 -28.56 56.65
N GLN A 12 3.91 -27.86 55.84
CA GLN A 12 4.10 -27.67 54.39
C GLN A 12 2.98 -26.76 53.85
N SER A 13 3.35 -25.52 53.51
CA SER A 13 2.46 -24.53 52.90
C SER A 13 2.29 -24.79 51.39
N ARG A 14 1.14 -24.38 50.84
CA ARG A 14 0.88 -24.38 49.40
C ARG A 14 1.77 -23.35 48.69
N PRO A 15 2.21 -23.60 47.44
CA PRO A 15 2.91 -22.59 46.65
C PRO A 15 1.99 -21.43 46.25
N GLU A 16 2.55 -20.25 46.11
CA GLU A 16 1.84 -18.98 45.89
C GLU A 16 1.67 -18.62 44.40
N GLY A 17 0.82 -17.62 44.14
CA GLY A 17 1.15 -16.55 43.19
C GLY A 17 1.25 -16.89 41.70
N ARG A 18 0.11 -16.95 40.99
CA ARG A 18 0.07 -16.60 39.56
C ARG A 18 -0.18 -15.09 39.41
N SER A 19 0.89 -14.30 39.28
CA SER A 19 0.81 -12.88 38.97
C SER A 19 0.60 -12.64 37.47
N SER A 20 -0.40 -11.84 37.12
CA SER A 20 -0.64 -11.41 35.73
C SER A 20 0.41 -10.36 35.28
N PRO A 21 0.80 -10.33 33.99
CA PRO A 21 1.89 -9.49 33.50
C PRO A 21 1.49 -8.02 33.25
N MET A 22 1.03 -7.32 34.29
CA MET A 22 0.91 -5.84 34.27
C MET A 22 2.28 -5.17 34.40
N LYS A 23 3.11 -5.20 33.35
CA LYS A 23 4.43 -4.50 33.35
C LYS A 23 5.03 -4.13 31.98
N ALA A 24 4.19 -3.97 30.94
CA ALA A 24 4.63 -3.68 29.57
C ALA A 24 4.41 -2.22 29.08
N LEU A 25 3.79 -1.35 29.89
CA LEU A 25 3.42 0.04 29.50
C LEU A 25 3.94 1.12 30.46
N SER A 26 4.72 0.76 31.49
CA SER A 26 5.23 1.72 32.49
C SER A 26 6.49 2.49 32.06
N CYS A 27 7.23 2.02 31.06
CA CYS A 27 8.56 2.54 30.71
C CYS A 27 8.59 3.87 29.93
N ILE A 28 7.45 4.56 29.82
CA ILE A 28 7.36 5.92 29.24
C ILE A 28 7.13 6.98 30.34
N TRP A 29 6.79 6.57 31.58
CA TRP A 29 6.36 7.49 32.64
C TRP A 29 6.90 7.12 34.04
N SER A 30 8.12 7.58 34.35
CA SER A 30 8.66 7.61 35.72
C SER A 30 9.78 8.66 35.85
N LEU A 31 9.82 9.37 36.99
CA LEU A 31 10.80 10.44 37.28
C LEU A 31 11.50 10.17 38.63
N PRO A 32 12.81 10.44 38.74
CA PRO A 32 13.45 10.77 40.01
C PRO A 32 13.48 12.30 40.24
N SER A 33 13.36 12.75 41.48
CA SER A 33 13.44 14.17 41.85
C SER A 33 14.88 14.67 41.95
N PRO A 34 15.21 15.90 41.47
CA PRO A 34 16.56 16.45 41.56
C PRO A 34 16.80 17.22 42.88
N GLU A 35 17.87 16.89 43.61
CA GLU A 35 18.45 17.79 44.61
C GLU A 35 19.27 18.90 43.93
N LEU A 36 19.16 20.12 44.44
CA LEU A 36 19.88 21.30 43.91
C LEU A 36 21.32 21.38 44.41
N ARG A 37 22.29 21.44 43.49
CA ARG A 37 23.60 22.08 43.71
C ARG A 37 23.92 23.03 42.55
N GLN A 38 24.54 24.15 42.87
CA GLN A 38 24.72 25.31 41.98
C GLN A 38 26.21 25.57 41.64
N LEU A 39 26.43 26.53 40.73
CA LEU A 39 27.68 27.28 40.46
C LEU A 39 28.74 26.59 39.56
N PRO A 40 29.56 27.36 38.81
CA PRO A 40 29.27 28.66 38.19
C PRO A 40 29.79 28.85 36.73
N VAL A 41 29.40 29.96 36.11
CA VAL A 41 29.77 30.42 34.76
C VAL A 41 31.21 30.93 34.65
N ARG A 42 31.82 30.87 33.44
CA ARG A 42 32.88 31.79 32.99
C ARG A 42 32.72 32.23 31.51
N HIS A 43 32.96 33.52 31.27
CA HIS A 43 33.27 34.14 29.96
C HIS A 43 34.77 33.88 29.61
N ASP A 44 35.41 34.32 28.50
CA ASP A 44 35.17 35.43 27.54
C ASP A 44 35.85 35.12 26.14
N PRO A 45 36.21 36.04 25.18
CA PRO A 45 35.88 35.84 23.76
C PRO A 45 37.04 36.21 22.76
N ARG A 46 36.71 36.75 21.56
CA ARG A 46 37.54 37.48 20.54
C ARG A 46 38.13 36.62 19.39
N LYS A 47 38.48 37.13 18.20
CA LYS A 47 38.05 38.29 17.32
C LYS A 47 38.76 38.14 15.94
N GLY A 48 38.23 38.78 14.88
CA GLY A 48 38.96 39.09 13.63
C GLY A 48 38.43 38.34 12.38
N VAL A 49 38.15 38.85 11.16
CA VAL A 49 38.15 40.17 10.46
C VAL A 49 39.08 40.22 9.22
N GLY A 50 38.45 40.36 8.04
CA GLY A 50 39.03 40.89 6.79
C GLY A 50 39.33 39.87 5.66
N LYS A 51 39.53 40.26 4.38
CA LYS A 51 38.99 41.39 3.56
C LYS A 51 39.53 41.27 2.11
N GLU A 52 38.67 41.43 1.08
CA GLU A 52 39.03 41.84 -0.33
C GLU A 52 39.98 40.91 -1.15
N HIS A 53 40.11 40.91 -2.50
CA HIS A 53 39.49 41.66 -3.62
C HIS A 53 39.70 40.96 -5.01
N ARG A 54 38.91 41.35 -6.05
CA ARG A 54 39.20 41.39 -7.52
C ARG A 54 39.61 40.10 -8.29
N THR A 55 38.86 39.56 -9.27
CA THR A 55 38.40 39.98 -10.65
C THR A 55 39.38 39.78 -11.83
N SER A 56 39.02 38.94 -12.82
CA SER A 56 39.21 39.17 -14.28
C SER A 56 38.43 38.16 -15.15
N ARG A 57 38.21 38.46 -16.45
CA ARG A 57 37.62 37.58 -17.50
C ARG A 57 38.64 37.39 -18.64
N LEU A 58 38.54 36.31 -19.45
CA LEU A 58 38.67 36.33 -20.94
C LEU A 58 38.51 34.94 -21.60
N THR A 59 38.31 34.93 -22.93
CA THR A 59 37.95 33.82 -23.86
C THR A 59 38.18 34.27 -25.32
N PRO A 60 38.04 33.45 -26.41
CA PRO A 60 38.43 32.05 -26.68
C PRO A 60 39.08 31.85 -28.11
N HIS A 61 39.36 30.60 -28.53
CA HIS A 61 39.46 30.01 -29.93
C HIS A 61 40.36 28.73 -29.92
N HIS A 62 40.44 27.76 -30.86
CA HIS A 62 39.82 27.31 -32.16
C HIS A 62 39.61 25.75 -32.06
N GLY A 63 39.23 24.89 -33.04
CA GLY A 63 38.78 24.96 -34.45
C GLY A 63 39.49 23.95 -35.39
N VAL A 64 38.83 23.44 -36.46
CA VAL A 64 39.38 22.66 -37.64
C VAL A 64 39.82 21.18 -37.35
N GLN A 65 39.61 20.10 -38.14
CA GLN A 65 38.79 19.75 -39.34
C GLN A 65 38.57 18.20 -39.47
N ILE A 66 37.93 17.70 -40.56
CA ILE A 66 37.56 16.27 -40.82
C ILE A 66 37.87 15.84 -42.27
N PRO A 67 38.30 14.58 -42.51
CA PRO A 67 37.84 13.69 -43.60
C PRO A 67 37.31 12.33 -43.06
N GLY A 68 36.57 11.43 -43.74
CA GLY A 68 36.18 11.26 -45.16
C GLY A 68 36.99 10.10 -45.82
N SER A 69 36.45 9.08 -46.50
CA SER A 69 35.10 8.73 -47.03
C SER A 69 35.10 7.25 -47.53
N ARG A 70 33.94 6.63 -47.90
CA ARG A 70 33.73 5.74 -49.09
C ARG A 70 32.35 5.05 -49.14
N LEU A 71 31.94 4.55 -50.32
CA LEU A 71 30.58 4.08 -50.63
C LEU A 71 30.56 3.08 -51.82
N THR A 72 29.93 1.91 -51.68
CA THR A 72 29.52 0.95 -52.75
C THR A 72 28.54 -0.11 -52.16
N ALA A 73 27.80 -0.93 -52.91
CA ALA A 73 26.83 -0.67 -54.01
C ALA A 73 26.18 -2.01 -54.45
N LEU A 74 24.84 -2.10 -54.58
CA LEU A 74 24.08 -3.08 -55.41
C LEU A 74 22.57 -2.76 -55.42
N SER A 75 21.76 -3.35 -56.33
CA SER A 75 20.40 -2.84 -56.63
C SER A 75 19.40 -3.82 -57.31
N LYS A 76 18.11 -3.40 -57.36
CA LYS A 76 16.88 -4.01 -57.98
C LYS A 76 16.18 -5.03 -57.06
N THR A 77 14.85 -5.17 -57.02
CA THR A 77 13.73 -4.87 -57.96
C THR A 77 12.58 -3.99 -57.36
N PRO A 78 11.52 -3.60 -58.11
CA PRO A 78 10.63 -2.46 -57.74
C PRO A 78 9.21 -2.81 -57.27
N GLY A 79 8.54 -1.89 -56.54
CA GLY A 79 7.07 -1.95 -56.35
C GLY A 79 6.40 -1.16 -55.21
N ALA A 80 6.56 0.16 -55.06
CA ALA A 80 5.68 1.00 -54.22
C ALA A 80 5.79 2.52 -54.51
N PRO A 81 4.67 3.30 -54.55
CA PRO A 81 4.75 4.75 -54.75
C PRO A 81 4.95 5.58 -53.46
N SER A 82 6.07 6.31 -53.42
CA SER A 82 6.19 7.66 -52.83
C SER A 82 6.43 7.89 -51.32
N ILE A 83 7.27 7.08 -50.65
CA ILE A 83 7.91 7.44 -49.36
C ILE A 83 8.66 8.81 -49.39
N LYS A 84 8.98 9.33 -50.59
CA LYS A 84 9.70 10.60 -50.81
C LYS A 84 9.09 11.86 -50.17
N ARG A 85 7.80 11.90 -49.80
CA ARG A 85 7.21 13.06 -49.09
C ARG A 85 7.53 13.13 -47.59
N LEU A 86 7.79 12.00 -46.92
CA LEU A 86 8.11 11.98 -45.48
C LEU A 86 9.57 12.33 -45.21
N PHE A 87 10.50 11.86 -46.04
CA PHE A 87 11.94 12.07 -45.82
C PHE A 87 12.37 13.54 -45.97
N HIS A 88 11.74 14.30 -46.87
CA HIS A 88 11.99 15.74 -47.02
C HIS A 88 11.47 16.55 -45.81
N LEU A 89 10.38 16.12 -45.18
CA LEU A 89 9.83 16.79 -44.00
C LEU A 89 10.72 16.55 -42.77
N TRP A 90 11.29 15.34 -42.63
CA TRP A 90 12.16 14.98 -41.51
C TRP A 90 13.46 15.79 -41.48
N ILE A 91 14.05 16.09 -42.64
CA ILE A 91 15.29 16.89 -42.74
C ILE A 91 15.04 18.37 -42.36
N ILE A 92 13.89 18.94 -42.72
CA ILE A 92 13.54 20.33 -42.36
C ILE A 92 13.32 20.48 -40.84
N VAL A 93 12.79 19.44 -40.18
CA VAL A 93 12.47 19.47 -38.74
C VAL A 93 13.72 19.46 -37.82
N LYS A 94 14.91 19.11 -38.32
CA LYS A 94 16.13 19.04 -37.49
C LYS A 94 17.01 20.30 -37.46
N GLN A 95 16.62 21.42 -38.08
CA GLN A 95 17.49 22.61 -38.17
C GLN A 95 16.85 23.98 -37.91
N VAL A 96 15.60 24.07 -37.44
CA VAL A 96 14.98 25.36 -37.04
C VAL A 96 14.39 25.27 -35.64
N ASN A 97 14.84 26.13 -34.74
CA ASN A 97 14.45 26.14 -33.33
C ASN A 97 13.31 27.15 -33.10
N PHE A 98 12.05 26.66 -33.05
CA PHE A 98 10.86 27.50 -32.82
C PHE A 98 10.06 27.03 -31.60
N PRO A 99 9.92 27.84 -30.54
CA PRO A 99 9.02 27.52 -29.42
C PRO A 99 7.55 27.64 -29.86
N GLY A 100 6.70 26.71 -29.41
CA GLY A 100 5.24 26.78 -29.56
C GLY A 100 4.56 25.64 -30.34
N PHE A 101 5.30 24.75 -31.01
CA PHE A 101 4.65 23.71 -31.84
C PHE A 101 3.94 22.61 -31.01
N GLN A 102 4.44 22.30 -29.80
CA GLN A 102 3.75 21.39 -28.86
C GLN A 102 2.37 21.92 -28.45
N ASP A 103 2.22 23.24 -28.30
CA ASP A 103 0.98 23.86 -27.84
C ASP A 103 -0.15 23.75 -28.87
N LYS A 104 0.16 23.77 -30.18
CA LYS A 104 -0.83 23.47 -31.23
C LYS A 104 -1.26 21.99 -31.25
N ALA A 105 -0.35 21.05 -30.98
CA ALA A 105 -0.71 19.64 -30.87
C ALA A 105 -1.62 19.38 -29.66
N LEU A 106 -1.29 19.97 -28.50
CA LEU A 106 -2.13 19.91 -27.29
C LEU A 106 -3.52 20.52 -27.50
N ARG A 107 -3.62 21.68 -28.18
CA ARG A 107 -4.93 22.30 -28.51
C ARG A 107 -5.76 21.47 -29.50
N LEU A 108 -5.13 20.72 -30.41
CA LEU A 108 -5.83 19.76 -31.28
C LEU A 108 -6.33 18.52 -30.52
N CYS A 109 -5.64 18.12 -29.45
CA CYS A 109 -6.12 17.10 -28.53
C CYS A 109 -7.26 17.60 -27.63
N SER A 110 -7.20 18.81 -27.07
CA SER A 110 -8.28 19.36 -26.24
C SER A 110 -9.55 19.64 -27.04
N ALA A 111 -9.45 20.08 -28.30
CA ALA A 111 -10.59 20.19 -29.20
C ALA A 111 -11.32 18.83 -29.42
N LYS A 112 -10.60 17.70 -29.36
CA LYS A 112 -11.22 16.36 -29.35
C LYS A 112 -11.79 15.98 -27.98
N ALA A 113 -11.19 16.42 -26.88
CA ALA A 113 -11.70 16.17 -25.52
C ALA A 113 -13.09 16.82 -25.29
N VAL A 114 -13.28 18.06 -25.76
CA VAL A 114 -14.60 18.75 -25.73
C VAL A 114 -15.65 18.02 -26.60
N SER A 115 -15.24 17.36 -27.68
CA SER A 115 -16.13 16.48 -28.45
C SER A 115 -16.42 15.15 -27.74
N LEU A 116 -15.61 14.73 -26.75
CA LEU A 116 -15.76 13.43 -26.09
C LEU A 116 -16.93 13.46 -25.11
N THR A 117 -17.02 14.49 -24.25
CA THR A 117 -18.18 14.68 -23.37
C THR A 117 -19.49 14.83 -24.16
N GLY A 118 -19.48 15.57 -25.27
CA GLY A 118 -20.64 15.67 -26.16
C GLY A 118 -21.08 14.34 -26.79
N LYS A 119 -20.17 13.38 -27.00
CA LYS A 119 -20.46 12.05 -27.56
C LYS A 119 -20.73 10.97 -26.53
N LEU A 120 -20.22 11.12 -25.30
CA LEU A 120 -20.51 10.21 -24.19
C LEU A 120 -21.96 10.32 -23.71
N PHE A 121 -22.61 11.46 -23.94
CA PHE A 121 -23.90 11.82 -23.34
C PHE A 121 -24.99 12.22 -24.35
N SER A 122 -24.83 11.92 -25.65
CA SER A 122 -25.81 12.27 -26.70
C SER A 122 -27.07 11.37 -26.75
N GLY A 123 -27.57 10.94 -25.59
CA GLY A 123 -28.85 10.23 -25.43
C GLY A 123 -29.91 11.19 -24.89
N SER A 124 -31.16 11.09 -25.37
CA SER A 124 -32.22 12.04 -25.04
C SER A 124 -32.70 11.90 -23.59
N LEU A 125 -32.32 12.85 -22.73
CA LEU A 125 -32.78 12.95 -21.34
C LEU A 125 -34.16 13.62 -21.28
N SER A 126 -35.23 12.84 -21.13
CA SER A 126 -36.52 13.35 -20.65
C SER A 126 -36.48 13.48 -19.13
N ALA A 127 -36.50 14.72 -18.63
CA ALA A 127 -36.45 15.00 -17.20
C ALA A 127 -37.86 14.98 -16.59
N ASP A 128 -38.33 13.80 -16.19
CA ASP A 128 -39.53 13.66 -15.35
C ASP A 128 -39.15 13.10 -13.97
N ARG A 129 -39.65 13.74 -12.90
CA ARG A 129 -39.21 13.51 -11.51
C ARG A 129 -40.35 12.95 -10.66
N ASN A 130 -40.55 11.64 -10.72
CA ASN A 130 -41.37 10.91 -9.76
C ASN A 130 -40.61 9.68 -9.21
N PRO A 131 -40.69 9.39 -7.89
CA PRO A 131 -40.12 8.17 -7.34
C PRO A 131 -40.97 6.95 -7.75
N PRO A 132 -40.34 5.81 -8.14
CA PRO A 132 -41.09 4.61 -8.47
C PRO A 132 -41.78 4.04 -7.23
N ARG A 133 -43.10 3.79 -7.34
CA ARG A 133 -43.83 3.01 -6.33
C ARG A 133 -43.56 1.53 -6.57
N TYR A 134 -42.87 0.89 -5.63
CA TYR A 134 -42.69 -0.56 -5.63
C TYR A 134 -44.06 -1.26 -5.47
N PHE A 135 -44.52 -1.92 -6.52
CA PHE A 135 -45.65 -2.85 -6.47
C PHE A 135 -45.15 -4.25 -6.14
N SER A 136 -45.68 -4.87 -5.09
CA SER A 136 -45.58 -6.31 -4.90
C SER A 136 -46.52 -7.01 -5.89
N MET A 137 -45.98 -7.74 -6.86
CA MET A 137 -46.81 -8.54 -7.77
C MET A 137 -47.37 -9.76 -7.06
N THR A 138 -48.69 -9.81 -6.86
CA THR A 138 -49.41 -11.06 -6.65
C THR A 138 -49.54 -11.81 -7.98
N SER A 139 -49.28 -13.12 -7.99
CA SER A 139 -49.18 -13.92 -9.20
C SER A 139 -50.55 -14.22 -9.85
N SER A 140 -50.89 -13.51 -10.93
CA SER A 140 -51.99 -13.89 -11.83
C SER A 140 -51.85 -13.26 -13.22
N GLY A 141 -51.60 -14.08 -14.24
CA GLY A 141 -51.59 -13.67 -15.66
C GLY A 141 -50.21 -13.67 -16.33
N LEU A 142 -49.73 -14.85 -16.73
CA LEU A 142 -48.59 -15.02 -17.65
C LEU A 142 -49.00 -15.91 -18.83
N SER A 143 -48.41 -15.65 -19.99
CA SER A 143 -48.49 -16.54 -21.16
C SER A 143 -47.79 -17.87 -20.86
N GLN A 144 -48.36 -18.99 -21.30
CA GLN A 144 -48.03 -20.32 -20.74
C GLN A 144 -46.86 -21.06 -21.40
N ASP A 145 -46.34 -20.59 -22.55
CA ASP A 145 -45.29 -21.29 -23.32
C ASP A 145 -43.84 -20.80 -23.05
N GLN A 146 -43.65 -19.90 -22.09
CA GLN A 146 -42.36 -19.50 -21.47
C GLN A 146 -41.49 -20.65 -20.87
N PRO A 147 -40.43 -21.22 -21.49
CA PRO A 147 -39.57 -22.16 -20.75
C PRO A 147 -38.83 -21.44 -19.61
N THR A 148 -38.92 -21.98 -18.39
CA THR A 148 -38.28 -21.37 -17.21
C THR A 148 -36.76 -21.43 -17.31
N LEU A 149 -36.11 -20.26 -17.22
CA LEU A 149 -34.65 -20.11 -17.29
C LEU A 149 -34.04 -20.05 -15.88
N PHE A 150 -32.93 -20.76 -15.69
CA PHE A 150 -32.22 -20.85 -14.41
C PHE A 150 -30.84 -20.20 -14.45
N ALA A 151 -30.40 -19.60 -13.34
CA ALA A 151 -29.04 -19.11 -13.16
C ALA A 151 -28.14 -20.11 -12.43
N HIS A 152 -28.70 -20.82 -11.43
CA HIS A 152 -27.98 -21.75 -10.56
C HIS A 152 -28.78 -23.05 -10.38
N SER A 153 -28.08 -24.18 -10.44
CA SER A 153 -28.63 -25.49 -10.10
C SER A 153 -28.09 -25.97 -8.76
N LEU A 154 -28.86 -26.88 -8.15
CA LEU A 154 -28.50 -27.67 -6.97
C LEU A 154 -28.37 -29.13 -7.42
N SER A 155 -27.29 -29.81 -7.02
CA SER A 155 -26.99 -31.19 -7.45
C SER A 155 -28.02 -32.21 -6.97
N ASP A 156 -28.54 -32.02 -5.75
CA ASP A 156 -29.33 -33.00 -5.01
C ASP A 156 -30.77 -32.51 -4.74
N ALA A 157 -31.22 -31.48 -5.46
CA ALA A 157 -32.55 -30.89 -5.31
C ALA A 157 -33.25 -30.69 -6.67
N PRO A 158 -34.59 -30.79 -6.72
CA PRO A 158 -35.36 -30.74 -7.95
C PRO A 158 -35.44 -29.30 -8.49
N LYS A 159 -35.85 -29.13 -9.76
CA LYS A 159 -35.74 -27.86 -10.49
C LYS A 159 -36.58 -26.72 -9.90
N GLU A 160 -37.61 -27.03 -9.13
CA GLU A 160 -38.44 -26.09 -8.38
C GLU A 160 -37.67 -25.38 -7.25
N GLN A 161 -36.49 -25.90 -6.87
CA GLN A 161 -35.59 -25.32 -5.87
C GLN A 161 -34.35 -24.65 -6.49
N TRP A 162 -34.21 -24.68 -7.82
CA TRP A 162 -33.10 -24.02 -8.53
C TRP A 162 -33.34 -22.51 -8.65
N GLU A 163 -32.30 -21.68 -8.64
CA GLU A 163 -32.48 -20.23 -8.75
C GLU A 163 -32.84 -19.84 -10.19
N THR A 164 -34.00 -19.20 -10.37
CA THR A 164 -34.40 -18.68 -11.68
C THR A 164 -33.54 -17.49 -12.08
N LEU A 165 -33.27 -17.36 -13.38
CA LEU A 165 -32.43 -16.29 -13.92
C LEU A 165 -33.00 -14.89 -13.59
N ALA A 166 -34.32 -14.75 -13.58
CA ALA A 166 -35.00 -13.52 -13.19
C ALA A 166 -34.76 -13.14 -11.71
N CYS A 167 -34.86 -14.12 -10.80
CA CYS A 167 -34.64 -13.89 -9.37
C CYS A 167 -33.19 -13.49 -9.09
N HIS A 168 -32.24 -14.24 -9.68
CA HIS A 168 -30.81 -13.97 -9.54
C HIS A 168 -30.45 -12.57 -10.07
N SER A 169 -30.88 -12.23 -11.29
CA SER A 169 -30.64 -10.92 -11.89
C SER A 169 -31.22 -9.76 -11.06
N ASP A 170 -32.43 -9.87 -10.50
CA ASP A 170 -32.98 -8.81 -9.61
C ASP A 170 -32.18 -8.70 -8.30
N ASN A 171 -31.89 -9.82 -7.65
CA ASN A 171 -31.14 -9.85 -6.39
C ASN A 171 -29.76 -9.19 -6.56
N VAL A 172 -29.03 -9.57 -7.60
CA VAL A 172 -27.71 -9.01 -7.94
C VAL A 172 -27.83 -7.55 -8.38
N ALA A 173 -28.81 -7.18 -9.21
CA ALA A 173 -29.02 -5.79 -9.63
C ALA A 173 -29.33 -4.86 -8.46
N ARG A 174 -30.21 -5.28 -7.55
CA ARG A 174 -30.58 -4.55 -6.33
C ARG A 174 -29.37 -4.37 -5.41
N ARG A 175 -28.56 -5.42 -5.21
CA ARG A 175 -27.33 -5.34 -4.40
C ARG A 175 -26.24 -4.49 -5.07
N ALA A 176 -26.02 -4.63 -6.37
CA ALA A 176 -25.06 -3.84 -7.12
C ALA A 176 -25.43 -2.35 -7.06
N GLY A 177 -26.72 -2.03 -7.21
CA GLY A 177 -27.26 -0.68 -7.02
C GLY A 177 -26.95 -0.10 -5.64
N LEU A 178 -27.16 -0.86 -4.56
CA LEU A 178 -26.80 -0.46 -3.19
C LEU A 178 -25.28 -0.29 -2.99
N ASN A 179 -24.47 -1.22 -3.50
CA ASN A 179 -23.01 -1.17 -3.45
C ASN A 179 -22.45 0.08 -4.17
N ALA A 180 -23.13 0.54 -5.23
CA ALA A 180 -22.75 1.70 -6.04
C ALA A 180 -23.43 3.03 -5.63
N ALA A 181 -24.33 3.03 -4.65
CA ALA A 181 -25.07 4.21 -4.23
C ALA A 181 -24.17 5.28 -3.58
N ALA A 182 -23.09 4.88 -2.91
CA ALA A 182 -22.15 5.80 -2.24
C ALA A 182 -21.29 6.66 -3.19
N PHE A 183 -21.47 6.51 -4.51
CA PHE A 183 -20.86 7.33 -5.56
C PHE A 183 -21.82 7.54 -6.74
N ASP A 184 -23.13 7.66 -6.44
CA ASP A 184 -24.20 8.01 -7.38
C ASP A 184 -24.21 7.17 -8.68
N ALA A 185 -23.82 5.90 -8.60
CA ALA A 185 -23.69 4.99 -9.75
C ALA A 185 -24.68 3.82 -9.70
N ALA A 186 -25.67 3.89 -8.81
CA ALA A 186 -26.67 2.84 -8.58
C ALA A 186 -27.32 2.34 -9.88
N ILE A 187 -27.78 3.25 -10.75
CA ILE A 187 -28.45 2.88 -12.02
C ILE A 187 -27.53 2.06 -12.94
N CYS A 188 -26.27 2.47 -13.13
CA CYS A 188 -25.31 1.70 -13.92
C CYS A 188 -25.04 0.31 -13.32
N ALA A 189 -25.03 0.21 -11.98
CA ALA A 189 -24.79 -1.05 -11.29
C ALA A 189 -26.01 -1.98 -11.35
N THR A 190 -27.23 -1.44 -11.24
CA THR A 190 -28.49 -2.15 -11.48
C THR A 190 -28.57 -2.68 -12.90
N ILE A 191 -28.31 -1.85 -13.92
CA ILE A 191 -28.25 -2.29 -15.34
C ILE A 191 -27.20 -3.40 -15.51
N SER A 192 -26.01 -3.22 -14.94
CA SER A 192 -24.95 -4.24 -15.00
C SER A 192 -25.39 -5.56 -14.36
N GLY A 193 -26.06 -5.52 -13.19
CA GLY A 193 -26.55 -6.71 -12.49
C GLY A 193 -27.69 -7.42 -13.21
N LEU A 194 -28.63 -6.68 -13.82
CA LEU A 194 -29.70 -7.29 -14.63
C LEU A 194 -29.13 -8.07 -15.82
N LEU A 195 -28.11 -7.50 -16.48
CA LEU A 195 -27.53 -8.03 -17.70
C LEU A 195 -26.37 -9.02 -17.49
N HIS A 196 -25.73 -9.07 -16.32
CA HIS A 196 -24.42 -9.73 -16.18
C HIS A 196 -24.39 -11.19 -16.64
N ASP A 197 -25.50 -11.87 -16.42
CA ASP A 197 -25.71 -13.29 -16.60
C ASP A 197 -26.63 -13.62 -17.79
N LEU A 198 -26.95 -12.64 -18.65
CA LEU A 198 -27.91 -12.80 -19.76
C LEU A 198 -27.56 -13.97 -20.68
N GLY A 199 -26.27 -14.28 -20.89
CA GLY A 199 -25.84 -15.44 -21.68
C GLY A 199 -26.19 -16.79 -21.07
N LYS A 200 -26.63 -16.87 -19.81
CA LYS A 200 -27.21 -18.08 -19.21
C LYS A 200 -28.56 -18.44 -19.84
N ALA A 201 -29.26 -17.49 -20.47
CA ALA A 201 -30.53 -17.75 -21.17
C ALA A 201 -30.37 -18.67 -22.40
N LYS A 202 -29.15 -18.86 -22.91
CA LYS A 202 -28.89 -19.67 -24.10
C LYS A 202 -29.27 -21.15 -23.89
N PRO A 203 -29.89 -21.83 -24.88
CA PRO A 203 -30.25 -23.25 -24.75
C PRO A 203 -29.08 -24.16 -24.37
N ALA A 204 -27.88 -23.92 -24.92
CA ALA A 204 -26.67 -24.65 -24.58
C ALA A 204 -26.24 -24.49 -23.11
N PHE A 205 -26.55 -23.36 -22.47
CA PHE A 205 -26.24 -23.12 -21.06
C PHE A 205 -27.29 -23.77 -20.14
N GLN A 206 -28.58 -23.69 -20.48
CA GLN A 206 -29.64 -24.41 -19.75
C GLN A 206 -29.46 -25.94 -19.84
N ALA A 207 -28.96 -26.44 -20.96
CA ALA A 207 -28.52 -27.83 -21.11
C ALA A 207 -27.33 -28.15 -20.18
N ARG A 208 -26.33 -27.26 -20.09
CA ARG A 208 -25.18 -27.42 -19.17
C ARG A 208 -25.60 -27.45 -17.69
N LEU A 209 -26.52 -26.57 -17.28
CA LEU A 209 -27.10 -26.60 -15.92
C LEU A 209 -27.86 -27.91 -15.65
N SER A 210 -28.45 -28.51 -16.70
CA SER A 210 -29.10 -29.82 -16.65
C SER A 210 -28.14 -31.02 -16.81
N GLY A 211 -26.84 -30.82 -16.59
CA GLY A 211 -25.83 -31.89 -16.56
C GLY A 211 -25.16 -32.23 -17.90
N ALA A 212 -25.49 -31.55 -19.00
CA ALA A 212 -24.82 -31.78 -20.28
C ALA A 212 -23.36 -31.28 -20.24
N ASN A 213 -22.41 -32.12 -20.67
CA ASN A 213 -20.98 -31.79 -20.72
C ASN A 213 -20.64 -30.86 -21.90
N ILE A 214 -21.13 -29.62 -21.83
CA ILE A 214 -21.03 -28.59 -22.87
C ILE A 214 -20.24 -27.39 -22.34
N ARG A 215 -19.13 -27.05 -22.99
CA ARG A 215 -18.36 -25.85 -22.69
C ARG A 215 -18.93 -24.65 -23.44
N VAL A 216 -19.73 -23.84 -22.75
CA VAL A 216 -20.35 -22.60 -23.27
C VAL A 216 -19.99 -21.40 -22.38
N SER A 217 -19.70 -20.26 -23.01
CA SER A 217 -19.52 -18.94 -22.36
C SER A 217 -20.84 -18.18 -22.28
N HIS A 218 -21.00 -17.35 -21.24
CA HIS A 218 -22.23 -16.61 -20.95
C HIS A 218 -22.04 -15.11 -20.62
N SER A 219 -20.79 -14.62 -20.63
CA SER A 219 -20.48 -13.25 -20.21
C SER A 219 -20.36 -12.24 -21.36
N GLY A 220 -20.44 -12.69 -22.62
CA GLY A 220 -20.37 -11.81 -23.79
C GLY A 220 -21.72 -11.16 -24.11
N GLU A 221 -22.80 -11.91 -23.96
CA GLU A 221 -24.15 -11.55 -24.40
C GLU A 221 -24.70 -10.35 -23.63
N GLY A 222 -24.53 -10.34 -22.30
CA GLY A 222 -24.90 -9.21 -21.45
C GLY A 222 -24.06 -7.95 -21.71
N ALA A 223 -22.76 -8.14 -21.99
CA ALA A 223 -21.85 -7.03 -22.30
C ALA A 223 -22.19 -6.38 -23.66
N ARG A 224 -22.58 -7.20 -24.64
CA ARG A 224 -23.12 -6.78 -25.92
C ARG A 224 -24.45 -6.04 -25.74
N ALA A 225 -25.39 -6.60 -24.97
CA ALA A 225 -26.67 -5.96 -24.67
C ALA A 225 -26.50 -4.59 -24.00
N ALA A 226 -25.53 -4.43 -23.09
CA ALA A 226 -25.22 -3.14 -22.48
C ALA A 226 -24.78 -2.07 -23.49
N ILE A 227 -24.05 -2.44 -24.56
CA ILE A 227 -23.70 -1.52 -25.65
C ILE A 227 -24.90 -1.24 -26.55
N GLU A 228 -25.70 -2.26 -26.90
CA GLU A 228 -26.88 -2.08 -27.75
C GLU A 228 -27.96 -1.21 -27.07
N GLN A 229 -28.11 -1.28 -25.74
CA GLN A 229 -29.14 -0.55 -24.98
C GLN A 229 -28.65 0.76 -24.34
N CYS A 230 -27.37 0.86 -23.94
CA CYS A 230 -26.81 2.04 -23.23
C CYS A 230 -25.67 2.75 -24.01
N GLY A 231 -25.46 2.37 -25.27
CA GLY A 231 -24.58 3.06 -26.22
C GLY A 231 -23.08 2.86 -26.01
N GLN A 232 -22.29 3.37 -26.95
CA GLN A 232 -20.83 3.23 -26.99
C GLN A 232 -20.07 3.99 -25.88
N GLY A 233 -20.77 4.80 -25.07
CA GLY A 233 -20.22 5.47 -23.90
C GLY A 233 -20.32 4.59 -22.64
N LEU A 234 -21.29 4.91 -21.77
CA LEU A 234 -21.52 4.17 -20.52
C LEU A 234 -21.80 2.68 -20.76
N GLY A 235 -22.49 2.30 -21.84
CA GLY A 235 -22.72 0.90 -22.22
C GLY A 235 -21.42 0.13 -22.46
N LYS A 236 -20.40 0.73 -23.10
CA LYS A 236 -19.07 0.09 -23.25
C LYS A 236 -18.31 -0.02 -21.93
N LEU A 237 -18.48 0.91 -20.99
CA LEU A 237 -17.91 0.77 -19.64
C LEU A 237 -18.60 -0.38 -18.87
N MET A 238 -19.93 -0.49 -18.96
CA MET A 238 -20.68 -1.62 -18.40
C MET A 238 -20.33 -2.94 -19.08
N ALA A 239 -19.98 -2.94 -20.37
CA ALA A 239 -19.54 -4.13 -21.09
C ALA A 239 -18.25 -4.74 -20.52
N TYR A 240 -17.26 -3.93 -20.10
CA TYR A 240 -16.11 -4.44 -19.35
C TYR A 240 -16.53 -5.12 -18.04
N VAL A 241 -17.41 -4.46 -17.30
CA VAL A 241 -17.88 -4.90 -15.98
C VAL A 241 -18.61 -6.23 -16.07
N ILE A 242 -19.56 -6.34 -17.00
CA ILE A 242 -20.32 -7.56 -17.28
C ILE A 242 -19.41 -8.65 -17.84
N ALA A 243 -18.64 -8.40 -18.90
CA ALA A 243 -17.79 -9.43 -19.49
C ALA A 243 -16.73 -9.95 -18.49
N GLY A 244 -16.26 -9.09 -17.58
CA GLY A 244 -15.27 -9.40 -16.57
C GLY A 244 -15.76 -10.16 -15.34
N HIS A 245 -17.07 -10.30 -15.11
CA HIS A 245 -17.62 -10.61 -13.77
C HIS A 245 -17.01 -11.85 -13.09
N HIS A 246 -16.73 -12.94 -13.82
CA HIS A 246 -15.95 -14.07 -13.30
C HIS A 246 -14.43 -13.97 -13.55
N ALA A 247 -14.01 -13.52 -14.74
CA ALA A 247 -12.62 -13.66 -15.21
C ALA A 247 -11.65 -12.55 -14.71
N GLY A 248 -12.20 -11.44 -14.23
CA GLY A 248 -11.50 -10.17 -14.11
C GLY A 248 -11.63 -9.30 -15.36
N LEU A 249 -11.43 -7.99 -15.17
CA LEU A 249 -11.39 -7.00 -16.25
C LEU A 249 -10.25 -7.33 -17.23
N ALA A 250 -10.56 -7.32 -18.52
CA ALA A 250 -9.60 -7.53 -19.59
C ALA A 250 -9.15 -6.20 -20.21
N ASN A 251 -8.12 -6.24 -21.05
CA ASN A 251 -7.84 -5.12 -21.96
C ASN A 251 -9.01 -4.95 -22.96
N GLY A 252 -9.25 -3.72 -23.42
CA GLY A 252 -10.25 -3.45 -24.46
C GLY A 252 -9.93 -4.17 -25.77
N ILE A 253 -8.69 -3.98 -26.23
CA ILE A 253 -8.10 -4.61 -27.41
C ILE A 253 -6.78 -5.28 -27.04
N GLY A 254 -6.43 -6.37 -27.73
CA GLY A 254 -5.17 -7.09 -27.53
C GLY A 254 -5.10 -7.90 -26.22
N ARG A 255 -4.34 -9.00 -26.23
CA ARG A 255 -4.18 -9.84 -25.02
C ARG A 255 -3.47 -9.05 -23.91
N GLY A 256 -3.87 -9.28 -22.66
CA GLY A 256 -3.21 -8.70 -21.49
C GLY A 256 -1.91 -9.41 -21.11
N ASP A 257 -1.05 -8.73 -20.36
CA ASP A 257 0.31 -9.20 -20.07
C ASP A 257 0.36 -10.27 -18.94
N GLY A 258 1.31 -11.20 -19.06
CA GLY A 258 1.58 -12.26 -18.08
C GLY A 258 1.11 -13.67 -18.45
N LEU A 259 1.37 -14.63 -17.55
CA LEU A 259 1.35 -16.08 -17.82
C LEU A 259 0.00 -16.68 -18.29
N ARG A 260 -1.14 -16.04 -17.99
CA ARG A 260 -2.47 -16.48 -18.44
C ARG A 260 -3.32 -15.29 -18.91
N PRO A 261 -3.12 -14.81 -20.15
CA PRO A 261 -3.84 -13.65 -20.70
C PRO A 261 -5.34 -13.88 -20.81
N SER A 262 -6.14 -12.94 -20.30
CA SER A 262 -7.59 -12.90 -20.54
C SER A 262 -7.89 -12.59 -22.01
N THR A 263 -8.93 -13.20 -22.59
CA THR A 263 -9.54 -12.73 -23.85
C THR A 263 -9.95 -11.26 -23.69
N PRO A 264 -9.64 -10.35 -24.64
CA PRO A 264 -9.95 -8.93 -24.51
C PRO A 264 -11.43 -8.65 -24.73
N LEU A 265 -11.89 -7.43 -24.50
CA LEU A 265 -13.32 -7.08 -24.61
C LEU A 265 -13.80 -7.17 -26.07
N ASP A 266 -13.02 -6.65 -27.03
CA ASP A 266 -13.31 -6.70 -28.46
C ASP A 266 -13.77 -8.09 -28.92
N LYS A 267 -12.95 -9.12 -28.68
CA LYS A 267 -13.24 -10.50 -29.09
C LYS A 267 -14.41 -11.11 -28.33
N ARG A 268 -14.64 -10.75 -27.07
CA ARG A 268 -15.83 -11.22 -26.33
C ARG A 268 -17.13 -10.63 -26.86
N LEU A 269 -17.09 -9.47 -27.50
CA LEU A 269 -18.24 -8.85 -28.16
C LEU A 269 -18.44 -9.42 -29.57
N ASP A 270 -17.35 -9.69 -30.30
CA ASP A 270 -17.40 -10.39 -31.60
C ASP A 270 -17.89 -11.85 -31.47
N GLU A 271 -17.47 -12.53 -30.40
CA GLU A 271 -17.89 -13.91 -30.05
C GLU A 271 -19.29 -13.96 -29.39
N ALA A 272 -19.91 -12.82 -29.05
CA ALA A 272 -21.20 -12.77 -28.34
C ALA A 272 -22.39 -12.95 -29.28
N GLU A 273 -23.20 -13.97 -28.99
CA GLU A 273 -24.51 -14.17 -29.60
C GLU A 273 -25.42 -12.96 -29.33
N ARG A 274 -26.28 -12.60 -30.29
CA ARG A 274 -27.32 -11.59 -30.06
C ARG A 274 -28.54 -12.27 -29.46
N LEU A 275 -28.91 -11.85 -28.26
CA LEU A 275 -30.12 -12.30 -27.57
C LEU A 275 -31.09 -11.14 -27.44
N ASP A 276 -32.38 -11.40 -27.68
CA ASP A 276 -33.44 -10.49 -27.29
C ASP A 276 -33.57 -10.46 -25.75
N LEU A 277 -34.01 -9.33 -25.19
CA LEU A 277 -34.20 -9.22 -23.74
C LEU A 277 -35.45 -10.01 -23.31
N PRO A 278 -35.37 -10.88 -22.29
CA PRO A 278 -36.55 -11.57 -21.74
C PRO A 278 -37.62 -10.58 -21.25
N GLU A 279 -38.90 -10.97 -21.33
CA GLU A 279 -40.04 -10.10 -20.96
C GLU A 279 -39.97 -9.55 -19.52
N TRP A 280 -39.34 -10.28 -18.60
CA TRP A 280 -39.11 -9.86 -17.21
C TRP A 280 -37.98 -8.83 -17.04
N LEU A 281 -37.13 -8.63 -18.05
CA LEU A 281 -35.91 -7.82 -17.97
C LEU A 281 -36.16 -6.40 -18.52
N THR A 282 -36.75 -5.54 -17.69
CA THR A 282 -36.87 -4.09 -17.99
C THR A 282 -35.66 -3.34 -17.44
N LEU A 283 -34.93 -2.61 -18.30
CA LEU A 283 -33.81 -1.76 -17.89
C LEU A 283 -34.29 -0.38 -17.42
N PRO A 284 -33.77 0.16 -16.30
CA PRO A 284 -34.06 1.53 -15.88
C PRO A 284 -33.40 2.56 -16.82
N ALA A 285 -34.00 3.75 -16.93
CA ALA A 285 -33.47 4.84 -17.73
C ALA A 285 -32.06 5.24 -17.25
N LEU A 286 -31.09 5.24 -18.18
CA LEU A 286 -29.67 5.49 -17.92
C LEU A 286 -29.44 6.91 -17.36
N GLN A 287 -28.60 7.01 -16.33
CA GLN A 287 -28.21 8.28 -15.69
C GLN A 287 -26.69 8.44 -15.71
N ILE A 288 -26.21 9.69 -15.75
CA ILE A 288 -24.77 9.99 -15.67
C ILE A 288 -24.33 9.85 -14.20
N PRO A 289 -23.43 8.92 -13.86
CA PRO A 289 -23.05 8.67 -12.47
C PRO A 289 -22.17 9.79 -11.93
N GLY A 290 -22.27 10.07 -10.62
CA GLY A 290 -21.59 11.19 -9.93
C GLY A 290 -20.14 11.46 -10.34
N PRO A 291 -19.23 10.46 -10.28
CA PRO A 291 -17.85 10.59 -10.74
C PRO A 291 -17.69 11.14 -12.17
N LEU A 292 -18.65 10.90 -13.05
CA LEU A 292 -18.59 11.28 -14.48
C LEU A 292 -19.40 12.56 -14.79
N GLN A 293 -20.08 13.17 -13.81
CA GLN A 293 -20.79 14.45 -14.00
C GLN A 293 -19.83 15.65 -14.04
N THR A 294 -18.72 15.61 -13.28
CA THR A 294 -17.79 16.73 -13.08
C THR A 294 -16.43 16.52 -13.77
N LEU A 295 -16.45 15.87 -14.94
CA LEU A 295 -15.24 15.62 -15.72
C LEU A 295 -14.60 16.92 -16.24
N ARG A 296 -13.28 17.03 -16.08
CA ARG A 296 -12.44 18.06 -16.68
C ARG A 296 -11.84 17.56 -18.01
N ASP A 297 -11.01 18.38 -18.64
CA ASP A 297 -10.12 17.94 -19.72
C ASP A 297 -9.34 16.67 -19.32
N ASP A 298 -9.17 15.77 -20.28
CA ASP A 298 -8.54 14.45 -20.12
C ASP A 298 -9.25 13.50 -19.11
N PRO A 299 -10.51 13.11 -19.38
CA PRO A 299 -11.30 12.27 -18.48
C PRO A 299 -10.85 10.80 -18.39
N GLY A 300 -9.76 10.42 -19.07
CA GLY A 300 -9.34 9.02 -19.23
C GLY A 300 -9.15 8.26 -17.92
N PHE A 301 -8.52 8.90 -16.93
CA PHE A 301 -8.33 8.28 -15.62
C PHE A 301 -9.65 8.07 -14.87
N ALA A 302 -10.55 9.05 -14.87
CA ALA A 302 -11.85 8.95 -14.20
C ALA A 302 -12.73 7.85 -14.82
N LEU A 303 -12.75 7.72 -16.16
CA LEU A 303 -13.50 6.68 -16.88
C LEU A 303 -12.95 5.27 -16.57
N HIS A 304 -11.62 5.11 -16.60
CA HIS A 304 -10.92 3.88 -16.24
C HIS A 304 -11.15 3.50 -14.76
N PHE A 305 -11.05 4.45 -13.84
CA PHE A 305 -11.24 4.25 -12.41
C PHE A 305 -12.71 3.91 -12.08
N PHE A 306 -13.66 4.64 -12.68
CA PHE A 306 -15.10 4.36 -12.58
C PHE A 306 -15.44 2.94 -13.00
N THR A 307 -14.89 2.47 -14.12
CA THR A 307 -15.12 1.09 -14.60
C THR A 307 -14.68 0.06 -13.55
N ARG A 308 -13.58 0.29 -12.83
CA ARG A 308 -13.11 -0.57 -11.73
C ARG A 308 -13.96 -0.47 -10.46
N MET A 309 -14.49 0.72 -10.13
CA MET A 309 -15.41 0.91 -9.00
C MET A 309 -16.78 0.28 -9.26
N LEU A 310 -17.28 0.36 -10.50
CA LEU A 310 -18.50 -0.31 -10.95
C LEU A 310 -18.32 -1.83 -11.01
N PHE A 311 -17.17 -2.31 -11.48
CA PHE A 311 -16.79 -3.73 -11.46
C PHE A 311 -16.79 -4.30 -10.04
N SER A 312 -16.24 -3.55 -9.08
CA SER A 312 -16.27 -3.91 -7.67
C SER A 312 -17.70 -4.06 -7.13
N ALA A 313 -18.58 -3.12 -7.46
CA ALA A 313 -19.97 -3.14 -6.99
C ALA A 313 -20.77 -4.32 -7.56
N LEU A 314 -20.59 -4.67 -8.85
CA LEU A 314 -21.22 -5.83 -9.47
C LEU A 314 -20.67 -7.16 -8.93
N VAL A 315 -19.34 -7.33 -8.92
CA VAL A 315 -18.73 -8.62 -8.56
C VAL A 315 -18.99 -8.95 -7.09
N ASP A 316 -18.95 -7.97 -6.20
CA ASP A 316 -19.37 -8.22 -4.82
C ASP A 316 -20.89 -8.42 -4.68
N ALA A 317 -21.70 -8.00 -5.65
CA ALA A 317 -23.12 -8.30 -5.65
C ALA A 317 -23.41 -9.76 -6.02
N ASP A 318 -22.85 -10.23 -7.14
CA ASP A 318 -22.86 -11.61 -7.63
C ASP A 318 -22.40 -12.58 -6.51
N PHE A 319 -21.18 -12.38 -5.99
CA PHE A 319 -20.63 -13.26 -4.96
C PHE A 319 -21.51 -13.38 -3.71
N ILE A 320 -22.19 -12.32 -3.29
CA ILE A 320 -22.99 -12.32 -2.05
C ILE A 320 -24.37 -12.95 -2.25
N GLU A 321 -25.07 -12.69 -3.35
CA GLU A 321 -26.36 -13.34 -3.57
C GLU A 321 -26.17 -14.83 -3.96
N THR A 322 -25.10 -15.17 -4.69
CA THR A 322 -24.64 -16.56 -4.88
C THR A 322 -24.33 -17.26 -3.55
N GLU A 323 -23.57 -16.60 -2.64
CA GLU A 323 -23.29 -17.08 -1.27
C GLU A 323 -24.59 -17.35 -0.49
N ARG A 324 -25.59 -16.47 -0.62
CA ARG A 324 -26.89 -16.62 0.07
C ARG A 324 -27.77 -17.71 -0.49
N PHE A 325 -27.72 -17.98 -1.79
CA PHE A 325 -28.47 -19.09 -2.41
C PHE A 325 -27.94 -20.45 -1.92
N TYR A 326 -26.61 -20.63 -1.90
CA TYR A 326 -26.01 -21.90 -1.47
C TYR A 326 -25.87 -22.04 0.07
N ALA A 327 -25.78 -20.95 0.83
CA ALA A 327 -25.64 -20.96 2.29
C ALA A 327 -26.63 -20.02 3.03
N PRO A 328 -27.95 -20.28 2.93
CA PRO A 328 -28.98 -19.46 3.57
C PRO A 328 -28.94 -19.56 5.10
N GLY A 329 -28.30 -18.59 5.74
CA GLY A 329 -28.26 -18.49 7.21
C GLY A 329 -27.06 -17.72 7.78
N MET A 330 -25.99 -17.51 6.99
CA MET A 330 -24.78 -16.85 7.46
C MET A 330 -25.03 -15.40 7.90
N ARG A 331 -25.06 -15.16 9.22
CA ARG A 331 -25.18 -13.83 9.81
C ARG A 331 -23.85 -13.10 9.73
N ARG A 332 -23.82 -11.95 9.04
CA ARG A 332 -22.69 -11.00 9.15
C ARG A 332 -22.68 -10.38 10.55
N PRO A 333 -21.51 -10.23 11.19
CA PRO A 333 -21.41 -9.61 12.51
C PRO A 333 -21.85 -8.15 12.44
N HIS A 334 -22.61 -7.72 13.46
CA HIS A 334 -22.98 -6.32 13.61
C HIS A 334 -21.71 -5.51 13.88
N SER A 335 -21.46 -4.47 13.08
CA SER A 335 -20.41 -3.49 13.35
C SER A 335 -21.01 -2.28 14.07
N PRO A 336 -20.36 -1.76 15.12
CA PRO A 336 -20.85 -0.58 15.84
C PRO A 336 -20.82 0.68 14.96
N PRO A 337 -21.68 1.68 15.25
CA PRO A 337 -21.64 2.96 14.57
C PRO A 337 -20.37 3.74 14.93
N LEU A 338 -19.90 4.61 14.03
CA LEU A 338 -18.71 5.44 14.24
C LEU A 338 -18.80 6.31 15.49
N THR A 339 -19.99 6.71 15.91
CA THR A 339 -20.23 7.46 17.15
C THR A 339 -19.80 6.67 18.39
N ALA A 340 -20.16 5.40 18.52
CA ALA A 340 -19.76 4.58 19.66
C ALA A 340 -18.23 4.36 19.71
N LEU A 341 -17.59 4.21 18.55
CA LEU A 341 -16.14 4.11 18.43
C LEU A 341 -15.44 5.42 18.80
N ARG A 342 -16.01 6.56 18.41
CA ARG A 342 -15.59 7.90 18.81
C ARG A 342 -15.71 8.09 20.32
N ASP A 343 -16.82 7.66 20.91
CA ASP A 343 -17.10 7.77 22.35
C ASP A 343 -16.10 6.95 23.19
N ALA A 344 -15.82 5.71 22.78
CA ALA A 344 -14.79 4.87 23.40
C ALA A 344 -13.38 5.50 23.31
N LEU A 345 -13.03 6.08 22.16
CA LEU A 345 -11.78 6.82 21.99
C LEU A 345 -11.72 8.07 22.89
N ASP A 346 -12.80 8.83 23.00
CA ASP A 346 -12.85 10.00 23.88
C ASP A 346 -12.75 9.63 25.37
N GLU A 347 -13.40 8.54 25.80
CA GLU A 347 -13.26 8.00 27.16
C GLU A 347 -11.81 7.55 27.42
N ARG A 348 -11.19 6.86 26.46
CA ARG A 348 -9.78 6.44 26.54
C ARG A 348 -8.82 7.63 26.58
N LEU A 349 -9.08 8.68 25.79
CA LEU A 349 -8.27 9.91 25.78
C LEU A 349 -8.39 10.69 27.10
N ALA A 350 -9.58 10.72 27.72
CA ALA A 350 -9.79 11.39 29.01
C ALA A 350 -8.93 10.77 30.14
N ARG A 351 -8.66 9.46 30.09
CA ARG A 351 -7.83 8.74 31.09
C ARG A 351 -6.36 9.19 31.12
N PHE A 352 -5.86 9.96 30.15
CA PHE A 352 -4.50 10.52 30.20
C PHE A 352 -4.34 11.70 31.18
N GLY A 353 -5.44 12.34 31.59
CA GLY A 353 -5.42 13.46 32.55
C GLY A 353 -4.75 14.74 32.02
N PRO A 354 -4.50 15.73 32.91
CA PRO A 354 -3.90 17.00 32.51
C PRO A 354 -2.41 16.86 32.12
N PRO A 355 -1.94 17.51 31.03
CA PRO A 355 -0.60 17.31 30.48
C PRO A 355 0.51 17.90 31.36
N GLN A 356 1.23 17.02 32.07
CA GLN A 356 2.30 17.39 33.00
C GLN A 356 3.59 17.87 32.31
N THR A 357 3.95 17.26 31.17
CA THR A 357 5.18 17.59 30.43
C THR A 357 4.88 18.41 29.18
N GLU A 358 5.86 19.20 28.71
CA GLU A 358 5.72 20.01 27.50
C GLU A 358 5.36 19.16 26.27
N VAL A 359 5.97 17.98 26.14
CA VAL A 359 5.64 17.01 25.10
C VAL A 359 4.16 16.59 25.14
N ASN A 360 3.57 16.41 26.34
CA ASN A 360 2.15 16.10 26.46
C ASN A 360 1.25 17.32 26.21
N ARG A 361 1.72 18.54 26.46
CA ARG A 361 0.99 19.77 26.08
C ARG A 361 0.90 19.88 24.56
N LEU A 362 2.00 19.68 23.85
CA LEU A 362 2.02 19.67 22.37
C LEU A 362 1.17 18.52 21.79
N ARG A 363 1.19 17.32 22.40
CA ARG A 363 0.30 16.21 22.02
C ARG A 363 -1.19 16.59 22.20
N ALA A 364 -1.53 17.25 23.30
CA ALA A 364 -2.90 17.74 23.55
C ALA A 364 -3.28 18.88 22.58
N GLU A 365 -2.34 19.75 22.22
CA GLU A 365 -2.53 20.83 21.23
C GLU A 365 -2.79 20.28 19.82
N VAL A 366 -1.99 19.30 19.38
CA VAL A 366 -2.20 18.57 18.11
C VAL A 366 -3.53 17.80 18.11
N LEU A 367 -3.90 17.18 19.24
CA LEU A 367 -5.20 16.51 19.40
C LEU A 367 -6.37 17.51 19.36
N GLN A 368 -6.20 18.74 19.86
CA GLN A 368 -7.20 19.79 19.80
C GLN A 368 -7.35 20.33 18.38
N GLY A 369 -6.24 20.61 17.68
CA GLY A 369 -6.27 20.96 16.25
C GLY A 369 -6.93 19.86 15.39
N ALA A 370 -6.72 18.58 15.73
CA ALA A 370 -7.41 17.45 15.11
C ALA A 370 -8.94 17.44 15.33
N ARG A 371 -9.43 17.90 16.50
CA ARG A 371 -10.87 18.07 16.76
C ARG A 371 -11.46 19.26 16.00
N GLU A 372 -10.74 20.39 15.97
CA GLU A 372 -11.19 21.63 15.33
C GLU A 372 -11.20 21.51 13.80
N ALA A 373 -10.14 20.95 13.21
CA ALA A 373 -10.04 20.74 11.78
C ALA A 373 -11.09 19.76 11.25
N ALA A 374 -11.62 18.85 12.08
CA ALA A 374 -12.58 17.82 11.69
C ALA A 374 -13.88 18.38 11.09
N ALA A 375 -14.30 19.59 11.44
CA ALA A 375 -15.46 20.26 10.87
C ALA A 375 -15.20 20.95 9.50
N SER A 376 -13.95 20.95 9.03
CA SER A 376 -13.58 21.52 7.73
C SER A 376 -14.20 20.74 6.58
N PRO A 377 -14.64 21.38 5.47
CA PRO A 377 -15.27 20.66 4.36
C PRO A 377 -14.41 19.51 3.81
N PRO A 378 -14.99 18.38 3.40
CA PRO A 378 -14.29 17.25 2.77
C PRO A 378 -13.27 17.66 1.71
N GLY A 379 -12.15 16.94 1.62
CA GLY A 379 -11.05 17.29 0.72
C GLY A 379 -9.73 16.56 1.02
N VAL A 380 -8.63 17.22 0.68
CA VAL A 380 -7.27 16.79 1.05
C VAL A 380 -6.85 17.53 2.32
N PHE A 381 -6.23 16.79 3.23
CA PHE A 381 -5.71 17.26 4.49
C PHE A 381 -4.26 16.81 4.67
N SER A 382 -3.55 17.54 5.51
CA SER A 382 -2.18 17.29 5.94
C SER A 382 -2.17 17.21 7.47
N LEU A 383 -1.38 16.28 8.04
CA LEU A 383 -1.09 16.23 9.47
C LEU A 383 0.43 16.18 9.64
N THR A 384 1.05 17.35 9.61
CA THR A 384 2.50 17.53 9.71
C THR A 384 2.93 17.56 11.17
N VAL A 385 3.27 16.40 11.71
CA VAL A 385 3.57 16.22 13.14
C VAL A 385 4.86 15.40 13.32
N PRO A 386 5.92 15.96 13.95
CA PRO A 386 7.16 15.25 14.23
C PRO A 386 6.96 13.94 15.01
N THR A 387 7.92 13.03 14.88
CA THR A 387 7.94 11.74 15.59
C THR A 387 7.78 11.95 17.10
N GLY A 388 6.90 11.17 17.72
CA GLY A 388 6.53 11.30 19.14
C GLY A 388 5.45 12.34 19.44
N GLY A 389 5.06 13.20 18.49
CA GLY A 389 4.05 14.26 18.65
C GLY A 389 2.58 13.81 18.69
N GLY A 390 2.29 12.51 18.73
CA GLY A 390 0.93 11.98 18.91
C GLY A 390 0.13 11.66 17.64
N LYS A 391 0.80 11.58 16.47
CA LYS A 391 0.21 11.26 15.15
C LYS A 391 -0.93 10.24 15.20
N THR A 392 -0.67 9.02 15.66
CA THR A 392 -1.56 7.85 15.56
C THR A 392 -2.94 8.02 16.21
N LEU A 393 -3.03 8.68 17.38
CA LEU A 393 -4.33 8.93 18.03
C LEU A 393 -4.99 10.21 17.51
N SER A 394 -4.21 11.21 17.13
CA SER A 394 -4.75 12.47 16.59
C SER A 394 -5.32 12.29 15.18
N SER A 395 -4.70 11.47 14.33
CA SER A 395 -5.22 11.12 13.00
C SER A 395 -6.47 10.27 13.08
N LEU A 396 -6.51 9.27 13.97
CA LEU A 396 -7.73 8.48 14.23
C LEU A 396 -8.86 9.36 14.78
N LYS A 397 -8.55 10.30 15.68
CA LYS A 397 -9.54 11.21 16.26
C LYS A 397 -10.12 12.16 15.22
N PHE A 398 -9.26 12.84 14.44
CA PHE A 398 -9.69 13.61 13.27
C PHE A 398 -10.56 12.76 12.34
N ALA A 399 -10.12 11.55 12.00
CA ALA A 399 -10.81 10.72 11.02
C ALA A 399 -12.20 10.27 11.49
N LEU A 400 -12.38 9.94 12.78
CA LEU A 400 -13.69 9.61 13.34
C LEU A 400 -14.61 10.84 13.46
N ASP A 401 -14.11 11.95 14.00
CA ASP A 401 -14.92 13.18 14.15
C ASP A 401 -15.32 13.77 12.79
N HIS A 402 -14.39 13.81 11.82
CA HIS A 402 -14.66 14.25 10.44
C HIS A 402 -15.59 13.28 9.70
N ALA A 403 -15.48 11.97 9.97
CA ALA A 403 -16.39 11.00 9.40
C ALA A 403 -17.83 11.21 9.89
N ILE A 404 -18.03 11.40 11.19
CA ILE A 404 -19.34 11.68 11.78
C ILE A 404 -19.88 13.02 11.27
N CYS A 405 -19.07 14.08 11.27
CA CYS A 405 -19.47 15.43 10.87
C CYS A 405 -19.94 15.53 9.40
N HIS A 406 -19.40 14.69 8.50
CA HIS A 406 -19.70 14.74 7.07
C HIS A 406 -20.30 13.43 6.51
N GLY A 407 -20.92 12.61 7.37
CA GLY A 407 -21.64 11.40 6.97
C GLY A 407 -20.79 10.35 6.23
N LYS A 408 -19.48 10.30 6.52
CA LYS A 408 -18.57 9.32 5.91
C LYS A 408 -18.83 7.94 6.49
N ARG A 409 -18.61 6.91 5.67
CA ARG A 409 -18.99 5.51 5.94
C ARG A 409 -18.02 4.78 6.88
N ARG A 410 -16.76 5.21 6.97
CA ARG A 410 -15.66 4.53 7.68
C ARG A 410 -14.34 5.31 7.65
N VAL A 411 -13.38 4.81 8.42
CA VAL A 411 -11.96 5.18 8.40
C VAL A 411 -11.12 4.06 7.77
N ILE A 412 -10.17 4.41 6.91
CA ILE A 412 -9.17 3.50 6.33
C ILE A 412 -7.78 4.05 6.66
N HIS A 413 -7.04 3.38 7.53
CA HIS A 413 -5.64 3.69 7.87
C HIS A 413 -4.69 2.88 7.01
N VAL A 414 -3.82 3.56 6.27
CA VAL A 414 -2.92 3.00 5.28
C VAL A 414 -1.49 3.21 5.78
N ALA A 415 -0.88 2.14 6.29
CA ALA A 415 0.48 2.13 6.82
C ALA A 415 1.52 1.82 5.73
N PRO A 416 2.77 2.29 5.84
CA PRO A 416 3.77 2.13 4.78
C PRO A 416 4.26 0.68 4.64
N PHE A 417 4.43 -0.02 5.77
CA PHE A 417 4.99 -1.37 5.85
C PHE A 417 4.18 -2.25 6.81
N SER A 418 4.11 -3.57 6.54
CA SER A 418 3.35 -4.52 7.36
C SER A 418 3.80 -4.54 8.82
N ALA A 419 5.08 -4.32 9.12
CA ALA A 419 5.62 -4.32 10.48
C ALA A 419 5.02 -3.25 11.43
N ILE A 420 4.36 -2.22 10.88
CA ILE A 420 3.63 -1.21 11.67
C ILE A 420 2.17 -1.61 11.91
N ILE A 421 1.60 -2.48 11.05
CA ILE A 421 0.16 -2.75 11.05
C ILE A 421 -0.28 -3.50 12.30
N ASP A 422 0.41 -4.58 12.65
CA ASP A 422 0.11 -5.37 13.86
C ASP A 422 0.03 -4.45 15.10
N GLN A 423 0.95 -3.48 15.21
CA GLN A 423 1.00 -2.50 16.30
C GLN A 423 -0.13 -1.47 16.21
N ASN A 424 -0.35 -0.82 15.07
CA ASN A 424 -1.41 0.19 14.90
C ASN A 424 -2.80 -0.45 15.07
N ALA A 425 -3.02 -1.66 14.54
CA ALA A 425 -4.27 -2.40 14.68
C ALA A 425 -4.51 -2.84 16.13
N ALA A 426 -3.48 -3.30 16.86
CA ALA A 426 -3.60 -3.59 18.29
C ALA A 426 -3.98 -2.33 19.10
N VAL A 427 -3.30 -1.20 18.87
CA VAL A 427 -3.63 0.08 19.50
C VAL A 427 -5.07 0.50 19.18
N PHE A 428 -5.50 0.42 17.91
CA PHE A 428 -6.87 0.78 17.52
C PHE A 428 -7.91 -0.11 18.20
N ARG A 429 -7.71 -1.43 18.27
CA ARG A 429 -8.61 -2.33 19.01
C ARG A 429 -8.69 -1.97 20.50
N GLU A 430 -7.57 -1.59 21.10
CA GLU A 430 -7.51 -1.25 22.53
C GLU A 430 -8.19 0.10 22.86
N VAL A 431 -8.02 1.13 22.02
CA VAL A 431 -8.59 2.46 22.27
C VAL A 431 -10.06 2.58 21.85
N LEU A 432 -10.53 1.76 20.90
CA LEU A 432 -11.92 1.76 20.44
C LEU A 432 -12.83 0.81 21.22
N GLY A 433 -12.28 -0.05 22.09
CA GLY A 433 -13.05 -0.96 22.95
C GLY A 433 -13.69 -2.17 22.25
N ASP A 434 -13.77 -2.16 20.92
CA ASP A 434 -14.30 -3.24 20.09
C ASP A 434 -13.19 -3.76 19.14
N ALA A 435 -12.84 -5.04 19.31
CA ALA A 435 -11.82 -5.71 18.50
C ALA A 435 -12.31 -6.07 17.08
N ASP A 436 -13.62 -6.21 16.90
CA ASP A 436 -14.31 -6.57 15.66
C ASP A 436 -14.66 -5.33 14.80
N ALA A 437 -14.65 -4.14 15.39
CA ALA A 437 -14.74 -2.88 14.66
C ALA A 437 -13.50 -2.60 13.77
N VAL A 438 -12.36 -3.23 14.07
CA VAL A 438 -11.05 -2.98 13.42
C VAL A 438 -10.66 -4.17 12.54
N LEU A 439 -10.90 -4.03 11.23
CA LEU A 439 -10.40 -4.94 10.22
C LEU A 439 -8.91 -4.70 9.98
N GLU A 440 -8.11 -5.76 10.06
CA GLU A 440 -6.70 -5.75 9.69
C GLU A 440 -6.53 -6.52 8.37
N HIS A 441 -5.83 -5.93 7.40
CA HIS A 441 -5.67 -6.52 6.07
C HIS A 441 -4.24 -6.30 5.54
N HIS A 442 -3.40 -7.31 5.72
CA HIS A 442 -2.09 -7.42 5.08
C HIS A 442 -1.76 -8.88 4.80
N THR A 443 -0.68 -9.13 4.07
CA THR A 443 -0.27 -10.47 3.62
C THR A 443 0.11 -11.43 4.75
N GLY A 444 0.36 -10.95 5.97
CA GLY A 444 0.67 -11.77 7.14
C GLY A 444 -0.51 -12.07 8.07
N PHE A 445 -1.68 -11.45 7.89
CA PHE A 445 -2.82 -11.65 8.79
C PHE A 445 -3.58 -12.94 8.47
N ASP A 446 -3.69 -13.88 9.42
CA ASP A 446 -4.53 -15.08 9.26
C ASP A 446 -5.68 -15.14 10.27
N ALA A 447 -6.90 -15.03 9.75
CA ALA A 447 -8.11 -15.21 10.53
C ALA A 447 -8.24 -16.61 11.16
N ARG A 448 -7.45 -17.62 10.77
CA ARG A 448 -7.38 -18.93 11.47
C ARG A 448 -6.77 -18.89 12.86
N GLU A 449 -6.04 -17.84 13.24
CA GLU A 449 -5.57 -17.69 14.63
C GLU A 449 -6.74 -17.34 15.58
N ILE A 450 -7.89 -16.94 15.03
CA ILE A 450 -9.16 -16.85 15.76
C ILE A 450 -9.70 -18.27 15.95
N MET A 451 -9.70 -18.75 17.19
CA MET A 451 -10.17 -20.10 17.58
C MET A 451 -11.67 -20.34 17.30
N ASP A 452 -12.44 -19.28 17.04
CA ASP A 452 -13.84 -19.32 16.62
C ASP A 452 -13.89 -19.31 15.09
N GLU A 453 -14.28 -20.44 14.49
CA GLU A 453 -14.34 -20.61 13.03
C GLU A 453 -15.35 -19.67 12.35
N THR A 454 -16.46 -19.34 13.03
CA THR A 454 -17.48 -18.42 12.50
C THR A 454 -16.91 -17.00 12.44
N ARG A 455 -16.20 -16.57 13.50
CA ARG A 455 -15.50 -15.28 13.54
C ARG A 455 -14.30 -15.25 12.60
N ALA A 456 -13.61 -16.37 12.41
CA ALA A 456 -12.56 -16.52 11.41
C ALA A 456 -13.09 -16.32 9.98
N GLU A 457 -14.19 -17.00 9.61
CA GLU A 457 -14.83 -16.85 8.30
C GLU A 457 -15.37 -15.44 8.08
N ALA A 458 -16.12 -14.89 9.05
CA ALA A 458 -16.61 -13.52 8.99
C ALA A 458 -15.48 -12.49 8.83
N THR A 459 -14.28 -12.75 9.39
CA THR A 459 -13.10 -11.91 9.20
C THR A 459 -12.48 -12.06 7.81
N ARG A 460 -12.51 -13.25 7.20
CA ARG A 460 -12.08 -13.45 5.79
C ARG A 460 -13.00 -12.73 4.81
N LEU A 461 -14.32 -12.79 5.03
CA LEU A 461 -15.31 -12.08 4.21
C LEU A 461 -15.18 -10.56 4.37
N ALA A 462 -15.03 -10.09 5.62
CA ALA A 462 -14.72 -8.69 5.90
C ALA A 462 -13.43 -8.23 5.21
N ALA A 463 -12.38 -9.07 5.19
CA ALA A 463 -11.13 -8.80 4.49
C ALA A 463 -11.31 -8.67 2.97
N GLN A 464 -12.12 -9.53 2.34
CA GLN A 464 -12.40 -9.47 0.89
C GLN A 464 -13.13 -8.18 0.49
N ASN A 465 -14.00 -7.66 1.37
CA ASN A 465 -14.95 -6.60 1.06
C ASN A 465 -14.64 -5.24 1.70
N TRP A 466 -13.78 -5.19 2.72
CA TRP A 466 -13.56 -4.03 3.59
C TRP A 466 -14.89 -3.47 4.14
N ASP A 467 -15.66 -4.29 4.86
CA ASP A 467 -17.00 -3.91 5.35
C ASP A 467 -17.02 -3.26 6.75
N ARG A 468 -15.98 -3.45 7.56
CA ARG A 468 -15.86 -2.89 8.93
C ARG A 468 -15.70 -1.35 8.95
N PRO A 469 -16.05 -0.69 10.08
CA PRO A 469 -16.01 0.78 10.23
C PRO A 469 -14.58 1.36 10.35
N VAL A 470 -13.60 0.58 10.79
CA VAL A 470 -12.17 0.94 10.76
C VAL A 470 -11.41 -0.17 10.04
N VAL A 471 -10.60 0.20 9.04
CA VAL A 471 -9.75 -0.73 8.27
C VAL A 471 -8.29 -0.30 8.40
N VAL A 472 -7.38 -1.23 8.69
CA VAL A 472 -5.93 -1.01 8.74
C VAL A 472 -5.26 -1.89 7.68
N THR A 473 -4.52 -1.28 6.76
CA THR A 473 -3.98 -1.94 5.54
C THR A 473 -2.58 -1.41 5.19
N THR A 474 -1.80 -2.14 4.39
CA THR A 474 -0.57 -1.59 3.78
C THR A 474 -0.90 -0.65 2.63
N ALA A 475 0.02 0.28 2.34
CA ALA A 475 0.02 1.06 1.10
C ALA A 475 0.02 0.15 -0.14
N VAL A 476 0.82 -0.93 -0.13
CA VAL A 476 0.84 -1.97 -1.18
C VAL A 476 -0.56 -2.53 -1.42
N GLN A 477 -1.22 -3.05 -0.38
CA GLN A 477 -2.56 -3.63 -0.47
C GLN A 477 -3.61 -2.58 -0.89
N PHE A 478 -3.47 -1.32 -0.45
CA PHE A 478 -4.38 -0.23 -0.82
C PHE A 478 -4.25 0.12 -2.31
N PHE A 479 -3.05 0.54 -2.76
CA PHE A 479 -2.87 0.99 -4.14
C PHE A 479 -2.92 -0.14 -5.17
N GLU A 480 -2.38 -1.34 -4.89
CA GLU A 480 -2.54 -2.46 -5.83
C GLU A 480 -4.00 -2.87 -6.01
N SER A 481 -4.84 -2.75 -4.98
CA SER A 481 -6.28 -2.98 -5.16
C SER A 481 -6.88 -1.92 -6.09
N LEU A 482 -6.50 -0.64 -5.92
CA LEU A 482 -6.93 0.48 -6.76
C LEU A 482 -6.46 0.39 -8.23
N PHE A 483 -5.57 -0.55 -8.58
CA PHE A 483 -5.15 -0.83 -9.96
C PHE A 483 -5.39 -2.28 -10.41
N ALA A 484 -5.97 -3.13 -9.56
CA ALA A 484 -6.23 -4.54 -9.87
C ALA A 484 -7.32 -4.75 -10.94
N ASN A 485 -7.28 -5.93 -11.58
CA ASN A 485 -8.30 -6.38 -12.52
C ASN A 485 -9.06 -7.65 -12.08
N ARG A 486 -8.53 -8.46 -11.16
CA ARG A 486 -9.14 -9.74 -10.74
C ARG A 486 -10.21 -9.54 -9.67
N THR A 487 -11.32 -10.26 -9.83
CA THR A 487 -12.50 -10.29 -8.94
C THR A 487 -12.15 -10.19 -7.45
N GLN A 488 -11.36 -11.13 -6.93
CA GLN A 488 -10.98 -11.21 -5.51
C GLN A 488 -10.21 -9.98 -4.99
N LYS A 489 -9.31 -9.37 -5.79
CA LYS A 489 -8.65 -8.10 -5.40
C LYS A 489 -9.63 -6.92 -5.46
N CYS A 490 -10.57 -6.93 -6.41
CA CYS A 490 -11.47 -5.80 -6.69
C CYS A 490 -12.73 -5.72 -5.81
N ARG A 491 -13.20 -6.78 -5.14
CA ARG A 491 -14.46 -6.76 -4.36
C ARG A 491 -14.56 -5.63 -3.32
N LYS A 492 -13.44 -5.22 -2.71
CA LYS A 492 -13.36 -4.13 -1.72
C LYS A 492 -13.48 -2.68 -2.23
N LEU A 493 -13.31 -2.42 -3.53
CA LEU A 493 -13.08 -1.04 -4.02
C LEU A 493 -14.30 -0.11 -3.88
N HIS A 494 -15.51 -0.56 -4.23
CA HIS A 494 -16.75 0.21 -4.05
C HIS A 494 -16.96 0.66 -2.59
N ASN A 495 -16.40 -0.12 -1.66
CA ASN A 495 -16.42 0.11 -0.23
C ASN A 495 -15.36 1.12 0.26
N ILE A 496 -14.50 1.65 -0.62
CA ILE A 496 -13.64 2.81 -0.34
C ILE A 496 -14.45 4.11 -0.47
N ALA A 497 -15.48 4.16 -1.34
CA ALA A 497 -16.27 5.37 -1.57
C ALA A 497 -16.91 5.91 -0.29
N GLY A 498 -16.81 7.22 -0.05
CA GLY A 498 -17.31 7.90 1.12
C GLY A 498 -16.50 7.65 2.40
N SER A 499 -15.22 7.27 2.32
CA SER A 499 -14.36 7.03 3.50
C SER A 499 -13.45 8.21 3.85
N VAL A 500 -13.00 8.27 5.11
CA VAL A 500 -11.79 9.04 5.48
C VAL A 500 -10.58 8.11 5.37
N ILE A 501 -9.54 8.55 4.67
CA ILE A 501 -8.37 7.74 4.31
C ILE A 501 -7.14 8.41 4.91
N VAL A 502 -6.49 7.78 5.88
CA VAL A 502 -5.26 8.26 6.51
C VAL A 502 -4.08 7.54 5.86
N LEU A 503 -3.22 8.28 5.15
CA LEU A 503 -1.94 7.79 4.65
C LEU A 503 -0.88 8.12 5.69
N ASP A 504 -0.39 7.09 6.38
CA ASP A 504 0.60 7.20 7.45
C ASP A 504 2.02 7.06 6.88
N GLU A 505 2.93 7.94 7.29
CA GLU A 505 4.21 8.20 6.63
C GLU A 505 4.06 8.38 5.10
N ALA A 506 3.16 9.30 4.70
CA ALA A 506 2.80 9.60 3.31
C ALA A 506 3.98 9.94 2.36
N GLN A 507 5.19 10.18 2.87
CA GLN A 507 6.41 10.32 2.08
C GLN A 507 6.91 9.01 1.46
N SER A 508 6.50 7.85 1.97
CA SER A 508 6.90 6.53 1.44
C SER A 508 6.13 6.11 0.17
N LEU A 509 5.51 7.05 -0.55
CA LEU A 509 4.82 6.75 -1.80
C LEU A 509 5.82 6.26 -2.86
N PRO A 510 5.50 5.19 -3.61
CA PRO A 510 6.44 4.53 -4.50
C PRO A 510 6.80 5.43 -5.68
N LEU A 511 8.05 5.90 -5.74
CA LEU A 511 8.52 6.83 -6.78
C LEU A 511 8.18 6.36 -8.22
N PRO A 512 8.37 5.08 -8.61
CA PRO A 512 8.02 4.61 -9.96
C PRO A 512 6.54 4.75 -10.35
N PHE A 513 5.64 4.89 -9.37
CA PHE A 513 4.19 4.93 -9.54
C PHE A 513 3.55 6.18 -8.92
N LEU A 514 4.34 7.19 -8.53
CA LEU A 514 3.87 8.35 -7.75
C LEU A 514 2.71 9.07 -8.46
N ARG A 515 2.80 9.27 -9.78
CA ARG A 515 1.73 9.91 -10.57
C ARG A 515 0.43 9.13 -10.53
N ALA A 516 0.49 7.80 -10.65
CA ALA A 516 -0.68 6.92 -10.58
C ALA A 516 -1.29 6.89 -9.17
N CYS A 517 -0.47 6.94 -8.12
CA CYS A 517 -0.93 7.04 -6.73
C CYS A 517 -1.66 8.37 -6.48
N LEU A 518 -1.07 9.50 -6.89
CA LEU A 518 -1.68 10.82 -6.73
C LEU A 518 -2.98 10.96 -7.55
N ALA A 519 -3.03 10.42 -8.78
CA ALA A 519 -4.25 10.36 -9.57
C ALA A 519 -5.37 9.59 -8.85
N ALA A 520 -5.07 8.44 -8.25
CA ALA A 520 -6.04 7.64 -7.51
C ALA A 520 -6.57 8.39 -6.27
N LEU A 521 -5.72 9.09 -5.52
CA LEU A 521 -6.14 9.88 -4.35
C LEU A 521 -6.99 11.09 -4.75
N GLY A 522 -6.57 11.84 -5.77
CA GLY A 522 -7.34 12.97 -6.29
C GLY A 522 -8.71 12.55 -6.84
N GLU A 523 -8.78 11.40 -7.52
CA GLU A 523 -10.02 10.84 -8.03
C GLU A 523 -10.95 10.33 -6.91
N LEU A 524 -10.42 9.68 -5.87
CA LEU A 524 -11.19 9.27 -4.69
C LEU A 524 -11.84 10.46 -3.97
N VAL A 525 -11.13 11.58 -3.83
CA VAL A 525 -11.70 12.83 -3.27
C VAL A 525 -12.72 13.46 -4.23
N ARG A 526 -12.41 13.56 -5.53
CA ARG A 526 -13.25 14.24 -6.53
C ARG A 526 -14.55 13.50 -6.84
N GLY A 527 -14.46 12.20 -7.13
CA GLY A 527 -15.58 11.40 -7.65
C GLY A 527 -16.29 10.54 -6.62
N TYR A 528 -15.59 10.12 -5.56
CA TYR A 528 -16.08 9.10 -4.61
C TYR A 528 -16.27 9.65 -3.19
N GLY A 529 -16.29 10.98 -3.04
CA GLY A 529 -16.64 11.66 -1.79
C GLY A 529 -15.71 11.37 -0.61
N CYS A 530 -14.52 10.82 -0.85
CA CYS A 530 -13.56 10.51 0.21
C CYS A 530 -12.92 11.78 0.78
N SER A 531 -12.16 11.64 1.86
CA SER A 531 -11.25 12.69 2.32
C SER A 531 -9.92 12.06 2.76
N VAL A 532 -8.81 12.63 2.30
CA VAL A 532 -7.48 12.03 2.38
C VAL A 532 -6.61 12.84 3.32
N VAL A 533 -5.98 12.20 4.31
CA VAL A 533 -5.07 12.82 5.27
C VAL A 533 -3.64 12.34 5.00
N LEU A 534 -2.74 13.25 4.67
CA LEU A 534 -1.30 13.00 4.52
C LEU A 534 -0.63 13.15 5.91
N CYS A 535 -0.54 12.05 6.65
CA CYS A 535 0.03 11.99 7.99
C CYS A 535 1.52 11.67 7.92
N THR A 536 2.39 12.58 8.35
CA THR A 536 3.85 12.38 8.32
C THR A 536 4.61 13.36 9.22
N ALA A 537 5.86 13.02 9.55
CA ALA A 537 6.82 13.97 10.12
C ALA A 537 7.58 14.77 9.04
N THR A 538 7.62 14.31 7.80
CA THR A 538 8.39 14.87 6.69
C THR A 538 7.52 14.96 5.43
N GLN A 539 6.87 16.11 5.22
CA GLN A 539 5.93 16.27 4.09
C GLN A 539 6.62 16.09 2.74
N PRO A 540 6.11 15.22 1.85
CA PRO A 540 6.62 15.10 0.49
C PRO A 540 6.20 16.29 -0.38
N ALA A 541 7.01 16.59 -1.40
CA ALA A 541 6.79 17.68 -2.37
C ALA A 541 5.67 17.37 -3.39
N VAL A 542 4.53 16.87 -2.94
CA VAL A 542 3.42 16.38 -3.80
C VAL A 542 2.55 17.49 -4.39
N HIS A 543 2.79 18.76 -4.03
CA HIS A 543 2.01 19.89 -4.54
C HIS A 543 2.65 20.53 -5.78
N LYS A 544 1.82 21.10 -6.65
CA LYS A 544 2.26 21.94 -7.79
C LYS A 544 3.18 23.08 -7.35
N GLN A 545 2.89 23.66 -6.18
CA GLN A 545 3.68 24.74 -5.57
C GLN A 545 5.09 24.29 -5.12
N ASP A 546 5.31 22.99 -4.91
CA ASP A 546 6.62 22.41 -4.58
C ASP A 546 7.45 22.05 -5.83
N GLY A 547 6.98 22.45 -7.01
CA GLY A 547 7.67 22.23 -8.29
C GLY A 547 7.38 20.88 -8.96
N LEU A 548 6.44 20.08 -8.44
CA LEU A 548 6.03 18.82 -9.07
C LEU A 548 5.24 19.07 -10.36
N LYS A 549 5.93 18.93 -11.50
CA LYS A 549 5.42 19.23 -12.86
C LYS A 549 4.63 18.07 -13.45
N CYS A 550 3.51 17.69 -12.83
CA CYS A 550 2.58 16.72 -13.42
C CYS A 550 1.10 17.13 -13.24
N PRO A 551 0.16 16.70 -14.11
CA PRO A 551 -1.26 16.99 -13.96
C PRO A 551 -1.85 16.45 -12.64
N GLU A 552 -1.30 15.33 -12.16
CA GLU A 552 -1.76 14.60 -10.98
C GLU A 552 -1.31 15.23 -9.65
N ALA A 553 -0.41 16.22 -9.69
CA ALA A 553 0.09 16.91 -8.51
C ALA A 553 -1.03 17.60 -7.72
N LEU A 554 -0.95 17.53 -6.39
CA LEU A 554 -1.92 18.15 -5.50
C LEU A 554 -1.80 19.68 -5.55
N ASP A 555 -2.78 20.38 -4.98
CA ASP A 555 -2.75 21.84 -4.87
C ASP A 555 -2.67 22.22 -3.40
N ARG A 556 -1.62 22.95 -3.00
CA ARG A 556 -1.44 23.40 -1.62
C ARG A 556 -2.59 24.30 -1.15
N ALA A 557 -3.28 25.00 -2.06
CA ALA A 557 -4.47 25.78 -1.71
C ALA A 557 -5.73 24.92 -1.47
N ALA A 558 -5.71 23.64 -1.87
CA ALA A 558 -6.77 22.66 -1.62
C ALA A 558 -6.43 21.65 -0.50
N THR A 559 -5.18 21.65 -0.01
CA THR A 559 -4.72 20.84 1.12
C THR A 559 -4.79 21.64 2.41
N ARG A 560 -5.51 21.14 3.43
CA ARG A 560 -5.61 21.81 4.75
C ARG A 560 -4.74 21.14 5.79
N GLU A 561 -3.86 21.90 6.43
CA GLU A 561 -3.08 21.42 7.57
C GLU A 561 -3.96 21.29 8.82
N ILE A 562 -3.77 20.20 9.57
CA ILE A 562 -4.48 19.89 10.82
C ILE A 562 -3.63 20.27 12.04
N ALA A 563 -2.30 20.20 11.93
CA ALA A 563 -1.40 20.47 13.05
C ALA A 563 -1.23 21.99 13.31
N PRO A 564 -1.37 22.47 14.55
CA PRO A 564 -1.21 23.89 14.88
C PRO A 564 0.26 24.33 14.87
N ASP A 565 0.62 25.15 13.89
CA ASP A 565 1.99 25.63 13.63
C ASP A 565 3.04 24.50 13.55
N PRO A 566 3.11 23.77 12.42
CA PRO A 566 4.09 22.71 12.22
C PRO A 566 5.54 23.16 12.35
N ALA A 567 5.85 24.42 12.07
CA ALA A 567 7.20 24.97 12.15
C ALA A 567 7.65 25.17 13.61
N ARG A 568 6.74 25.62 14.49
CA ARG A 568 6.97 25.62 15.95
C ARG A 568 6.97 24.20 16.52
N LEU A 569 6.05 23.34 16.09
CA LEU A 569 6.03 21.93 16.52
C LEU A 569 7.35 21.23 16.19
N TYR A 570 7.91 21.42 14.99
CA TYR A 570 9.25 20.95 14.64
C TYR A 570 10.32 21.47 15.62
N LYS A 571 10.38 22.80 15.82
CA LYS A 571 11.40 23.45 16.67
C LYS A 571 11.36 22.98 18.13
N VAL A 572 10.19 22.75 18.71
CA VAL A 572 10.05 22.32 20.12
C VAL A 572 10.15 20.79 20.27
N LEU A 573 9.84 20.01 19.23
CA LEU A 573 10.01 18.54 19.24
C LEU A 573 11.37 18.05 18.71
N LYS A 574 12.25 18.95 18.22
CA LYS A 574 13.62 18.61 17.79
C LYS A 574 14.45 18.09 18.98
N ARG A 575 14.63 16.77 19.03
CA ARG A 575 15.40 16.04 20.07
C ARG A 575 16.82 15.66 19.64
N VAL A 576 17.18 15.96 18.39
CA VAL A 576 18.36 15.44 17.71
C VAL A 576 19.12 16.52 16.95
N THR A 577 20.43 16.33 16.85
CA THR A 577 21.30 17.03 15.88
C THR A 577 21.79 16.01 14.85
N VAL A 578 21.72 16.37 13.56
CA VAL A 578 22.25 15.55 12.46
C VAL A 578 23.60 16.13 12.05
N GLU A 579 24.62 15.29 12.00
CA GLU A 579 26.01 15.70 11.72
C GLU A 579 26.57 14.88 10.56
N ARG A 580 27.00 15.55 9.48
CA ARG A 580 27.73 14.88 8.39
C ARG A 580 29.18 14.64 8.81
N VAL A 581 29.57 13.37 8.92
CA VAL A 581 30.94 12.96 9.26
C VAL A 581 31.83 12.85 8.01
N GLY A 582 31.22 12.68 6.83
CA GLY A 582 31.94 12.41 5.58
C GLY A 582 32.29 10.93 5.45
N TYR A 583 33.36 10.63 4.72
CA TYR A 583 33.82 9.26 4.48
C TYR A 583 34.25 8.54 5.76
N LEU A 584 33.76 7.31 5.95
CA LEU A 584 34.25 6.35 6.94
C LEU A 584 34.26 4.94 6.34
N ASP A 585 35.43 4.32 6.35
CA ASP A 585 35.57 2.88 6.14
C ASP A 585 35.02 2.07 7.33
N ASN A 586 34.83 0.76 7.14
CA ASN A 586 34.30 -0.12 8.18
C ASN A 586 35.16 -0.18 9.47
N ALA A 587 36.48 0.00 9.40
CA ALA A 587 37.34 -0.06 10.59
C ALA A 587 37.26 1.26 11.39
N ALA A 588 37.34 2.39 10.70
CA ALA A 588 37.13 3.72 11.28
C ALA A 588 35.73 3.85 11.90
N LEU A 589 34.69 3.31 11.26
CA LEU A 589 33.34 3.25 11.83
C LEU A 589 33.29 2.32 13.06
N ALA A 590 33.87 1.12 12.96
CA ALA A 590 33.88 0.16 14.07
C ALA A 590 34.52 0.75 15.34
N ASP A 591 35.68 1.41 15.22
CA ASP A 591 36.36 2.01 16.36
C ASP A 591 35.67 3.28 16.89
N ARG A 592 34.84 3.95 16.07
CA ARG A 592 33.96 5.03 16.55
C ARG A 592 32.83 4.51 17.43
N VAL A 593 32.27 3.33 17.14
CA VAL A 593 31.08 2.79 17.83
C VAL A 593 31.39 1.74 18.90
N ARG A 594 32.60 1.18 18.93
CA ARG A 594 33.04 0.13 19.86
C ARG A 594 32.76 0.53 21.32
N GLY A 595 31.99 -0.29 22.03
CA GLY A 595 31.65 -0.07 23.45
C GLY A 595 30.57 0.98 23.72
N ARG A 596 29.96 1.59 22.69
CA ARG A 596 28.84 2.54 22.86
C ARG A 596 27.48 1.84 22.83
N SER A 597 26.49 2.44 23.47
CA SER A 597 25.08 2.14 23.18
C SER A 597 24.63 2.99 21.98
N ALA A 598 24.62 2.39 20.79
CA ALA A 598 24.36 3.07 19.52
C ALA A 598 23.67 2.15 18.50
N LEU A 599 22.99 2.74 17.53
CA LEU A 599 22.36 2.04 16.41
C LEU A 599 23.05 2.42 15.10
N VAL A 600 23.67 1.45 14.43
CA VAL A 600 24.36 1.62 13.15
C VAL A 600 23.50 1.04 12.04
N ILE A 601 23.13 1.86 11.07
CA ILE A 601 22.25 1.53 9.95
C ILE A 601 23.01 1.73 8.65
N VAL A 602 23.15 0.65 7.88
CA VAL A 602 23.86 0.63 6.59
C VAL A 602 22.97 0.19 5.44
N ASN A 603 23.37 0.53 4.20
CA ASN A 603 22.54 0.35 3.02
C ASN A 603 22.41 -1.10 2.53
N ASN A 604 23.33 -1.98 2.93
CA ASN A 604 23.37 -3.36 2.44
C ASN A 604 23.66 -4.37 3.57
N LYS A 605 23.18 -5.60 3.40
CA LYS A 605 23.28 -6.67 4.42
C LYS A 605 24.73 -7.10 4.65
N ARG A 606 25.57 -7.11 3.60
CA ARG A 606 26.98 -7.51 3.65
C ARG A 606 27.78 -6.63 4.61
N GLN A 607 27.64 -5.31 4.50
CA GLN A 607 28.27 -4.37 5.44
C GLN A 607 27.75 -4.55 6.87
N ALA A 608 26.43 -4.74 7.06
CA ALA A 608 25.85 -4.96 8.39
C ALA A 608 26.36 -6.25 9.06
N ARG A 609 26.62 -7.30 8.26
CA ARG A 609 27.22 -8.56 8.69
C ARG A 609 28.71 -8.37 9.02
N MET A 610 29.49 -7.78 8.13
CA MET A 610 30.93 -7.53 8.33
C MET A 610 31.21 -6.66 9.57
N LEU A 611 30.46 -5.57 9.75
CA LEU A 611 30.57 -4.73 10.95
C LEU A 611 30.22 -5.51 12.22
N PHE A 612 29.20 -6.38 12.17
CA PHE A 612 28.88 -7.25 13.29
C PHE A 612 30.02 -8.24 13.59
N ASP A 613 30.60 -8.92 12.59
CA ASP A 613 31.71 -9.86 12.80
C ASP A 613 33.00 -9.17 13.27
N MET A 614 33.23 -7.89 12.94
CA MET A 614 34.34 -7.07 13.45
C MET A 614 34.16 -6.58 14.90
N LEU A 615 32.92 -6.61 15.41
CA LEU A 615 32.53 -6.02 16.70
C LEU A 615 31.94 -7.02 17.70
N ARG A 616 31.57 -8.23 17.25
CA ARG A 616 30.87 -9.28 18.02
C ARG A 616 31.47 -9.50 19.42
N GLY A 617 30.60 -9.40 20.42
CA GLY A 617 30.96 -9.41 21.84
C GLY A 617 29.72 -9.16 22.69
N GLU A 618 29.90 -8.94 23.99
CA GLU A 618 28.75 -8.67 24.87
C GLU A 618 28.07 -7.34 24.50
N GLY A 619 26.73 -7.35 24.45
CA GLY A 619 25.94 -6.17 24.11
C GLY A 619 25.94 -5.77 22.63
N VAL A 620 26.54 -6.57 21.74
CA VAL A 620 26.55 -6.31 20.29
C VAL A 620 25.56 -7.23 19.57
N PHE A 621 24.69 -6.67 18.73
CA PHE A 621 23.60 -7.38 18.06
C PHE A 621 23.54 -7.07 16.57
N HIS A 622 23.07 -8.03 15.77
CA HIS A 622 22.74 -7.85 14.35
C HIS A 622 21.22 -7.86 14.15
N LEU A 623 20.73 -7.09 13.16
CA LEU A 623 19.33 -7.12 12.72
C LEU A 623 19.23 -6.97 11.19
N SER A 624 18.79 -8.03 10.49
CA SER A 624 18.54 -8.00 9.05
C SER A 624 17.37 -8.88 8.62
N THR A 625 16.95 -8.78 7.36
CA THR A 625 15.89 -9.63 6.78
C THR A 625 16.34 -11.07 6.52
N HIS A 626 17.61 -11.41 6.74
CA HIS A 626 18.13 -12.78 6.77
C HIS A 626 17.90 -13.49 8.11
N MET A 627 17.35 -12.79 9.10
CA MET A 627 16.87 -13.38 10.34
C MET A 627 15.37 -13.72 10.18
N THR A 628 14.94 -14.89 10.63
CA THR A 628 13.53 -15.29 10.54
C THR A 628 12.65 -14.34 11.36
N ALA A 629 11.35 -14.28 11.08
CA ALA A 629 10.44 -13.42 11.86
C ALA A 629 10.36 -13.86 13.33
N ARG A 630 10.60 -15.14 13.64
CA ARG A 630 10.85 -15.65 15.00
C ARG A 630 12.17 -15.14 15.58
N HIS A 631 13.28 -15.23 14.84
CA HIS A 631 14.60 -14.75 15.30
C HIS A 631 14.60 -13.23 15.62
N ARG A 632 14.09 -12.40 14.69
CA ARG A 632 14.03 -10.94 14.88
C ARG A 632 13.22 -10.53 16.12
N ARG A 633 12.06 -11.16 16.35
CA ARG A 633 11.24 -10.90 17.55
C ARG A 633 11.98 -11.22 18.85
N HIS A 634 12.79 -12.29 18.88
CA HIS A 634 13.61 -12.61 20.05
C HIS A 634 14.70 -11.54 20.30
N VAL A 635 15.52 -11.23 19.28
CA VAL A 635 16.63 -10.28 19.42
C VAL A 635 16.14 -8.87 19.77
N LEU A 636 15.02 -8.42 19.17
CA LEU A 636 14.37 -7.16 19.56
C LEU A 636 13.85 -7.14 21.01
N GLY A 637 13.46 -8.29 21.56
CA GLY A 637 13.13 -8.42 22.99
C GLY A 637 14.34 -8.21 23.88
N VAL A 638 15.49 -8.81 23.53
CA VAL A 638 16.76 -8.67 24.29
C VAL A 638 17.29 -7.24 24.21
N ILE A 639 17.26 -6.62 23.03
CA ILE A 639 17.68 -5.22 22.83
C ILE A 639 16.83 -4.28 23.69
N ARG A 640 15.49 -4.39 23.66
CA ARG A 640 14.60 -3.54 24.48
C ARG A 640 14.86 -3.68 25.99
N ALA A 641 15.14 -4.90 26.47
CA ALA A 641 15.50 -5.11 27.87
C ALA A 641 16.81 -4.38 28.23
N ARG A 642 17.89 -4.58 27.46
CA ARG A 642 19.18 -3.92 27.71
C ARG A 642 19.11 -2.40 27.65
N LEU A 643 18.30 -1.83 26.74
CA LEU A 643 18.11 -0.37 26.66
C LEU A 643 17.35 0.18 27.88
N ALA A 644 16.33 -0.53 28.36
CA ALA A 644 15.59 -0.17 29.58
C ALA A 644 16.45 -0.29 30.85
N ASP A 645 17.32 -1.29 30.92
CA ASP A 645 18.30 -1.48 32.00
C ASP A 645 19.57 -0.60 31.85
N HIS A 646 19.60 0.28 30.83
CA HIS A 646 20.72 1.18 30.48
C HIS A 646 22.08 0.47 30.25
N LEU A 647 22.05 -0.81 29.86
CA LEU A 647 23.23 -1.61 29.57
C LEU A 647 23.84 -1.28 28.20
N PRO A 648 25.15 -1.55 27.99
CA PRO A 648 25.80 -1.42 26.68
C PRO A 648 25.02 -2.19 25.59
N CYS A 649 24.59 -1.50 24.54
CA CYS A 649 23.77 -2.05 23.48
C CYS A 649 24.10 -1.41 22.12
N LEU A 650 24.98 -2.09 21.37
CA LEU A 650 25.34 -1.72 20.00
C LEU A 650 24.56 -2.59 19.02
N VAL A 651 23.84 -1.98 18.08
CA VAL A 651 23.03 -2.72 17.09
C VAL A 651 23.47 -2.38 15.67
N LEU A 652 23.84 -3.39 14.90
CA LEU A 652 24.22 -3.29 13.48
C LEU A 652 23.04 -3.76 12.62
N SER A 653 22.52 -2.90 11.74
CA SER A 653 21.31 -3.19 10.97
C SER A 653 21.30 -2.57 9.57
N THR A 654 20.30 -2.96 8.78
CA THR A 654 19.88 -2.22 7.57
C THR A 654 18.63 -1.39 7.87
N ALA A 655 17.98 -0.81 6.85
CA ALA A 655 16.76 0.00 7.01
C ALA A 655 15.57 -0.69 7.71
N LEU A 656 15.66 -1.99 8.04
CA LEU A 656 14.67 -2.76 8.82
C LEU A 656 14.25 -2.08 10.14
N VAL A 657 15.11 -1.27 10.76
CA VAL A 657 14.83 -0.56 12.03
C VAL A 657 14.28 0.87 11.85
N GLU A 658 14.29 1.41 10.63
CA GLU A 658 13.81 2.77 10.34
C GLU A 658 12.29 2.88 10.60
N ALA A 659 11.53 1.83 10.28
CA ALA A 659 10.07 1.78 10.42
C ALA A 659 9.59 0.52 11.18
N GLY A 660 8.57 0.66 12.02
CA GLY A 660 7.91 -0.49 12.70
C GLY A 660 8.71 -1.16 13.82
N VAL A 661 9.72 -0.49 14.37
CA VAL A 661 10.51 -1.03 15.48
C VAL A 661 10.58 -0.04 16.64
N ASP A 662 10.11 -0.47 17.80
CA ASP A 662 10.09 0.32 19.03
C ASP A 662 11.45 0.22 19.74
N LEU A 663 12.33 1.18 19.44
CA LEU A 663 13.69 1.35 19.98
C LEU A 663 14.01 2.84 20.18
N ASP A 664 14.91 3.11 21.13
CA ASP A 664 15.49 4.43 21.43
C ASP A 664 16.98 4.26 21.78
N PHE A 665 17.85 5.04 21.15
CA PHE A 665 19.31 5.01 21.35
C PHE A 665 19.89 6.41 21.64
N PRO A 666 20.95 6.49 22.47
CA PRO A 666 21.77 7.70 22.62
C PRO A 666 22.30 8.29 21.30
N GLU A 667 22.65 7.40 20.37
CA GLU A 667 23.49 7.72 19.22
C GLU A 667 23.09 6.84 18.05
N VAL A 668 22.89 7.44 16.87
CA VAL A 668 22.56 6.74 15.62
C VAL A 668 23.61 7.07 14.57
N TRP A 669 24.11 6.06 13.88
CA TRP A 669 25.00 6.18 12.74
C TRP A 669 24.27 5.69 11.49
N ARG A 670 24.15 6.52 10.45
CA ARG A 670 23.44 6.20 9.21
C ARG A 670 24.37 6.40 8.01
N ALA A 671 24.61 5.34 7.23
CA ALA A 671 25.24 5.50 5.92
C ALA A 671 24.36 6.41 5.05
N VAL A 672 24.92 7.28 4.18
CA VAL A 672 24.12 8.17 3.32
C VAL A 672 23.08 7.37 2.53
N ALA A 673 21.84 7.83 2.60
CA ALA A 673 20.65 7.30 1.95
C ALA A 673 19.67 8.46 1.73
N GLY A 674 18.41 8.17 1.40
CA GLY A 674 17.39 9.22 1.34
C GLY A 674 17.27 10.01 2.65
N LEU A 675 17.00 11.32 2.54
CA LEU A 675 16.86 12.21 3.70
C LEU A 675 15.65 11.82 4.57
N ASP A 676 14.66 11.18 3.96
CA ASP A 676 13.53 10.53 4.61
C ASP A 676 13.93 9.30 5.44
N SER A 677 14.82 8.43 4.93
CA SER A 677 15.45 7.37 5.73
C SER A 677 16.29 7.93 6.88
N ILE A 678 17.00 9.05 6.67
CA ILE A 678 17.76 9.74 7.73
C ILE A 678 16.80 10.28 8.80
N ALA A 679 15.65 10.85 8.41
CA ALA A 679 14.62 11.31 9.34
C ALA A 679 13.96 10.16 10.14
N GLN A 680 13.72 9.01 9.49
CA GLN A 680 13.19 7.82 10.17
C GLN A 680 14.21 7.21 11.14
N ALA A 681 15.49 7.13 10.75
CA ALA A 681 16.59 6.74 11.62
C ALA A 681 16.76 7.70 12.82
N ALA A 682 16.65 9.01 12.59
CA ALA A 682 16.64 10.02 13.64
C ALA A 682 15.47 9.84 14.63
N GLY A 683 14.33 9.30 14.16
CA GLY A 683 13.20 8.86 15.00
C GLY A 683 13.48 7.66 15.93
N ARG A 684 14.72 7.14 15.94
CA ARG A 684 15.24 6.12 16.88
C ARG A 684 16.33 6.69 17.82
N CYS A 685 16.61 7.99 17.77
CA CYS A 685 17.65 8.66 18.54
C CYS A 685 17.07 9.63 19.58
N ASN A 686 17.41 9.46 20.87
CA ASN A 686 16.85 10.23 22.00
C ASN A 686 15.33 10.44 21.89
N ARG A 687 14.62 9.38 21.50
CA ARG A 687 13.22 9.39 21.09
C ARG A 687 12.32 9.82 22.24
N GLU A 688 12.53 9.35 23.46
CA GLU A 688 11.77 9.80 24.62
C GLU A 688 12.32 11.11 25.25
N GLY A 689 13.40 11.67 24.70
CA GLY A 689 13.91 13.01 25.04
C GLY A 689 14.65 13.08 26.38
N LEU A 690 15.10 11.96 26.93
CA LEU A 690 15.72 11.86 28.25
C LEU A 690 17.14 12.45 28.31
N GLN A 691 17.81 12.67 27.17
CA GLN A 691 19.15 13.24 27.11
C GLN A 691 19.11 14.77 27.06
N ALA A 692 19.65 15.41 28.10
CA ALA A 692 19.69 16.87 28.24
C ALA A 692 20.50 17.61 27.16
N GLY A 693 21.39 16.92 26.43
CA GLY A 693 22.15 17.46 25.30
C GLY A 693 21.53 17.21 23.92
N GLY A 694 20.39 16.52 23.85
CA GLY A 694 19.87 15.95 22.61
C GLY A 694 20.59 14.65 22.22
N GLY A 695 19.99 13.90 21.29
CA GLY A 695 20.59 12.74 20.64
C GLY A 695 21.42 13.15 19.41
N ARG A 696 22.36 12.31 18.99
CA ARG A 696 23.24 12.59 17.85
C ARG A 696 23.07 11.58 16.72
N VAL A 697 22.84 12.09 15.52
CA VAL A 697 22.63 11.29 14.30
C VAL A 697 23.78 11.58 13.33
N PHE A 698 24.74 10.66 13.26
CA PHE A 698 25.92 10.78 12.43
C PHE A 698 25.66 10.20 11.04
N VAL A 699 25.75 11.04 10.01
CA VAL A 699 25.58 10.63 8.61
C VAL A 699 26.95 10.48 7.96
N PHE A 700 27.27 9.29 7.44
CA PHE A 700 28.59 8.95 6.90
C PHE A 700 28.52 8.33 5.50
N GLU A 701 29.57 8.56 4.71
CA GLU A 701 29.73 8.01 3.36
C GLU A 701 30.54 6.70 3.47
N PRO A 702 29.96 5.51 3.15
CA PRO A 702 30.64 4.23 3.30
C PRO A 702 31.67 3.98 2.17
N ASP A 703 32.46 2.90 2.30
CA ASP A 703 33.31 2.41 1.22
C ASP A 703 32.52 2.15 -0.07
N LYS A 704 33.19 2.26 -1.22
CA LYS A 704 32.58 2.06 -2.55
C LYS A 704 31.98 0.66 -2.72
N ASP A 705 32.57 -0.34 -2.09
CA ASP A 705 32.09 -1.74 -2.11
C ASP A 705 30.82 -1.96 -1.26
N PHE A 706 30.41 -0.93 -0.51
CA PHE A 706 29.20 -0.85 0.30
C PHE A 706 28.32 0.36 -0.04
N ALA A 707 28.50 0.93 -1.24
CA ALA A 707 27.66 2.00 -1.78
C ALA A 707 26.15 1.66 -1.72
N PRO A 708 25.25 2.66 -1.73
CA PRO A 708 23.82 2.40 -1.79
C PRO A 708 23.47 1.53 -3.01
N PRO A 709 22.54 0.56 -2.90
CA PRO A 709 22.07 -0.20 -4.05
C PRO A 709 21.43 0.74 -5.10
N PRO A 710 21.38 0.38 -6.40
CA PRO A 710 20.96 1.29 -7.47
C PRO A 710 19.60 1.97 -7.25
N GLU A 711 18.66 1.28 -6.59
CA GLU A 711 17.34 1.77 -6.19
C GLU A 711 17.40 2.95 -5.20
N LEU A 712 18.42 2.97 -4.33
CA LEU A 712 18.63 3.99 -3.30
C LEU A 712 19.73 5.00 -3.66
N ALA A 713 20.58 4.70 -4.65
CA ALA A 713 21.71 5.55 -5.04
C ALA A 713 21.26 6.98 -5.38
N ARG A 714 20.25 7.15 -6.23
CA ARG A 714 19.70 8.48 -6.56
C ARG A 714 19.15 9.22 -5.33
N ASN A 715 18.51 8.51 -4.39
CA ASN A 715 18.00 9.12 -3.17
C ASN A 715 19.16 9.59 -2.26
N ALA A 716 20.24 8.81 -2.20
CA ALA A 716 21.48 9.15 -1.50
C ALA A 716 22.20 10.35 -2.12
N ASP A 717 22.31 10.41 -3.45
CA ASP A 717 22.93 11.54 -4.18
C ASP A 717 22.20 12.86 -3.90
N VAL A 718 20.86 12.86 -4.01
CA VAL A 718 20.04 14.05 -3.75
C VAL A 718 20.09 14.45 -2.27
N ALA A 719 20.12 13.48 -1.35
CA ALA A 719 20.28 13.76 0.07
C ALA A 719 21.67 14.34 0.40
N ALA A 720 22.74 13.87 -0.23
CA ALA A 720 24.10 14.39 -0.04
C ALA A 720 24.22 15.87 -0.46
N ILE A 721 23.50 16.28 -1.52
CA ILE A 721 23.39 17.69 -1.92
C ILE A 721 22.66 18.49 -0.82
N VAL A 722 21.52 18.03 -0.33
CA VAL A 722 20.74 18.76 0.69
C VAL A 722 21.44 18.81 2.06
N LEU A 723 22.20 17.76 2.42
CA LEU A 723 23.09 17.75 3.60
C LEU A 723 24.24 18.76 3.49
N ALA A 724 24.60 19.20 2.28
CA ALA A 724 25.58 20.26 2.05
C ALA A 724 24.93 21.65 1.96
N ASP A 725 23.72 21.76 1.41
CA ASP A 725 22.93 23.00 1.35
C ASP A 725 22.45 23.45 2.76
N TYR A 726 22.15 22.50 3.66
CA TYR A 726 21.55 22.75 4.99
C TYR A 726 22.35 22.09 6.13
N PRO A 727 23.60 22.54 6.42
CA PRO A 727 24.50 21.85 7.36
C PRO A 727 24.07 21.92 8.84
N ASP A 728 23.38 22.99 9.26
CA ASP A 728 22.98 23.19 10.67
C ASP A 728 21.70 22.43 11.08
N ASP A 729 20.81 22.18 10.11
CA ASP A 729 19.57 21.44 10.30
C ASP A 729 19.06 20.87 8.96
N PRO A 730 19.53 19.69 8.54
CA PRO A 730 19.09 19.07 7.29
C PRO A 730 17.70 18.42 7.39
N LEU A 731 17.06 18.40 8.57
CA LEU A 731 15.73 17.80 8.77
C LEU A 731 14.61 18.85 8.93
N GLN A 732 14.94 20.15 8.90
CA GLN A 732 13.94 21.22 8.94
C GLN A 732 13.01 21.16 7.71
N PRO A 733 11.74 21.63 7.81
CA PRO A 733 10.73 21.50 6.76
C PRO A 733 11.19 22.01 5.38
N GLU A 734 11.99 23.07 5.35
CA GLU A 734 12.55 23.67 4.14
C GLU A 734 13.54 22.73 3.44
N ALA A 735 14.42 22.06 4.21
CA ALA A 735 15.39 21.09 3.70
C ALA A 735 14.70 19.81 3.19
N ILE A 736 13.71 19.31 3.95
CA ILE A 736 12.85 18.19 3.54
C ILE A 736 12.11 18.50 2.23
N THR A 737 11.54 19.70 2.10
CA THR A 737 10.87 20.13 0.87
C THR A 737 11.87 20.19 -0.29
N ALA A 738 13.04 20.81 -0.09
CA ALA A 738 14.08 20.90 -1.11
C ALA A 738 14.56 19.51 -1.59
N TYR A 739 14.71 18.54 -0.69
CA TYR A 739 15.03 17.16 -1.01
C TYR A 739 13.98 16.52 -1.92
N PHE A 740 12.70 16.54 -1.54
CA PHE A 740 11.66 15.93 -2.38
C PHE A 740 11.46 16.66 -3.71
N SER A 741 11.55 18.00 -3.74
CA SER A 741 11.49 18.78 -4.99
C SER A 741 12.63 18.43 -5.95
N ARG A 742 13.87 18.30 -5.46
CA ARG A 742 15.02 17.82 -6.25
C ARG A 742 14.81 16.38 -6.72
N LEU A 743 14.42 15.48 -5.81
CA LEU A 743 14.23 14.07 -6.10
C LEU A 743 13.15 13.83 -7.17
N TYR A 744 12.00 14.48 -7.06
CA TYR A 744 10.90 14.34 -8.02
C TYR A 744 11.25 14.99 -9.37
N HIS A 745 12.04 16.06 -9.39
CA HIS A 745 12.59 16.63 -10.61
C HIS A 745 13.50 15.63 -11.35
N ASP A 746 14.41 14.98 -10.63
CA ASP A 746 15.41 14.09 -11.23
C ASP A 746 14.84 12.72 -11.62
N TRP A 747 13.75 12.29 -10.98
CA TRP A 747 12.90 11.19 -11.48
C TRP A 747 12.09 11.60 -12.72
N GLY A 748 11.45 12.77 -12.71
CA GLY A 748 10.76 13.35 -13.86
C GLY A 748 9.72 12.39 -14.47
N ALA A 749 9.95 11.95 -15.71
CA ALA A 749 9.06 11.00 -16.39
C ALA A 749 9.01 9.62 -15.72
N ALA A 750 10.07 9.21 -15.01
CA ALA A 750 10.12 7.93 -14.28
C ALA A 750 9.18 7.88 -13.07
N LEU A 751 8.48 8.97 -12.72
CA LEU A 751 7.37 8.97 -11.74
C LEU A 751 6.10 8.25 -12.25
N ASP A 752 6.15 7.72 -13.47
CA ASP A 752 5.18 6.82 -14.11
C ASP A 752 5.96 5.78 -14.94
N ALA A 753 6.84 5.02 -14.29
CA ALA A 753 7.89 4.20 -14.93
C ALA A 753 7.39 3.08 -15.86
N LYS A 754 6.13 2.67 -15.74
CA LYS A 754 5.46 1.69 -16.62
C LYS A 754 4.46 2.36 -17.59
N GLU A 755 4.55 3.68 -17.74
CA GLU A 755 3.72 4.57 -18.58
C GLU A 755 2.20 4.40 -18.37
N LEU A 756 1.77 4.13 -17.14
CA LEU A 756 0.38 3.75 -16.84
C LEU A 756 -0.58 4.91 -17.13
N MET A 757 -0.23 6.14 -16.76
CA MET A 757 -1.08 7.31 -17.03
C MET A 757 -1.19 7.58 -18.52
N GLN A 758 -0.09 7.39 -19.27
CA GLN A 758 -0.08 7.54 -20.72
C GLN A 758 -0.89 6.44 -21.43
N ARG A 759 -0.81 5.17 -20.97
CA ARG A 759 -1.60 4.05 -21.50
C ARG A 759 -3.09 4.23 -21.25
N ILE A 760 -3.48 4.72 -20.06
CA ILE A 760 -4.86 5.11 -19.74
C ILE A 760 -5.35 6.22 -20.67
N LYS A 761 -4.54 7.27 -20.87
CA LYS A 761 -4.85 8.42 -21.74
C LYS A 761 -5.02 8.02 -23.21
N LEU A 762 -4.20 7.10 -23.72
CA LEU A 762 -4.33 6.57 -25.08
C LEU A 762 -5.63 5.76 -25.25
N GLY A 763 -5.96 4.89 -24.29
CA GLY A 763 -7.21 4.11 -24.31
C GLY A 763 -8.48 4.96 -24.19
N ALA A 764 -8.41 6.14 -23.58
CA ALA A 764 -9.56 7.01 -23.32
C ALA A 764 -10.32 7.47 -24.58
N GLY A 765 -9.64 7.61 -25.72
CA GLY A 765 -10.24 8.12 -26.96
C GLY A 765 -11.27 7.18 -27.61
N SER A 766 -11.20 5.88 -27.31
CA SER A 766 -12.11 4.83 -27.80
C SER A 766 -12.66 3.94 -26.68
N LEU A 767 -12.34 4.26 -25.42
CA LEU A 767 -12.60 3.47 -24.23
C LEU A 767 -11.97 2.07 -24.29
N ASP A 768 -10.79 1.94 -24.90
CA ASP A 768 -10.00 0.70 -25.00
C ASP A 768 -8.89 0.67 -23.95
N PHE A 769 -9.29 0.55 -22.68
CA PHE A 769 -8.37 0.60 -21.54
C PHE A 769 -7.64 -0.75 -21.33
N PRO A 770 -6.33 -0.74 -21.07
CA PRO A 770 -5.56 -1.96 -20.86
C PRO A 770 -5.56 -2.42 -19.39
N PHE A 771 -6.75 -2.71 -18.83
CA PHE A 771 -6.93 -3.07 -17.42
C PHE A 771 -6.05 -4.23 -16.94
N ALA A 772 -5.93 -5.29 -17.73
CA ALA A 772 -5.18 -6.49 -17.33
C ALA A 772 -3.67 -6.24 -17.33
N SER A 773 -3.18 -5.44 -18.27
CA SER A 773 -1.78 -5.01 -18.32
C SER A 773 -1.45 -4.03 -17.17
N ILE A 774 -2.30 -3.04 -16.92
CA ILE A 774 -2.09 -2.09 -15.80
C ILE A 774 -2.06 -2.84 -14.46
N ALA A 775 -2.90 -3.87 -14.29
CA ALA A 775 -2.89 -4.74 -13.10
C ALA A 775 -1.71 -5.74 -13.06
N HIS A 776 -0.98 -5.93 -14.16
CA HIS A 776 0.26 -6.70 -14.20
C HIS A 776 1.46 -5.84 -13.76
N ASP A 777 1.52 -4.62 -14.30
CA ASP A 777 2.64 -3.69 -14.19
C ASP A 777 2.60 -2.83 -12.91
N PHE A 778 1.41 -2.53 -12.36
CA PHE A 778 1.28 -1.87 -11.06
C PHE A 778 1.51 -2.90 -9.94
N ARG A 779 2.77 -3.03 -9.53
CA ARG A 779 3.17 -3.76 -8.32
C ARG A 779 4.07 -2.87 -7.49
N MET A 780 3.72 -2.65 -6.23
CA MET A 780 4.54 -1.78 -5.36
C MET A 780 5.76 -2.51 -4.79
N ILE A 781 5.73 -3.83 -4.77
CA ILE A 781 6.88 -4.68 -4.52
C ILE A 781 7.04 -5.56 -5.76
N GLU A 782 8.20 -5.48 -6.42
CA GLU A 782 8.59 -6.46 -7.43
C GLU A 782 9.23 -7.65 -6.69
N ASP A 783 8.62 -8.85 -6.83
CA ASP A 783 8.99 -10.06 -6.09
C ASP A 783 10.34 -10.66 -6.58
N PHE A 784 11.44 -9.96 -6.32
CA PHE A 784 12.80 -10.39 -6.65
C PHE A 784 13.37 -11.46 -5.71
N THR A 785 12.66 -11.82 -4.65
CA THR A 785 13.08 -12.80 -3.65
C THR A 785 12.05 -13.91 -3.48
N VAL A 786 12.53 -15.11 -3.20
CA VAL A 786 11.76 -16.31 -2.89
C VAL A 786 11.99 -16.73 -1.44
N PRO A 787 11.01 -17.39 -0.80
CA PRO A 787 11.17 -17.90 0.55
C PRO A 787 12.17 -19.06 0.59
N LEU A 788 13.05 -19.03 1.58
CA LEU A 788 13.81 -20.17 2.08
C LEU A 788 13.37 -20.43 3.52
N ILE A 789 12.94 -21.65 3.82
CA ILE A 789 12.52 -22.07 5.15
C ILE A 789 13.75 -22.51 5.94
N ILE A 790 13.95 -22.01 7.15
CA ILE A 790 15.03 -22.49 8.01
C ILE A 790 14.55 -23.76 8.72
N GLY A 791 15.14 -24.91 8.38
CA GLY A 791 14.68 -26.22 8.83
C GLY A 791 14.82 -26.45 10.33
N ASP A 792 16.02 -26.19 10.86
CA ASP A 792 16.49 -26.67 12.15
C ASP A 792 17.21 -25.57 12.95
N GLY A 793 17.66 -25.87 14.18
CA GLY A 793 18.27 -24.91 15.10
C GLY A 793 17.25 -24.05 15.86
N ARG A 794 17.70 -23.18 16.78
CA ARG A 794 16.84 -22.46 17.75
C ARG A 794 15.74 -21.60 17.12
N PHE A 795 15.98 -21.12 15.89
CA PHE A 795 15.08 -20.25 15.14
C PHE A 795 14.55 -20.85 13.83
N GLY A 796 14.86 -22.12 13.54
CA GLY A 796 14.21 -22.92 12.52
C GLY A 796 12.84 -23.44 12.96
N MET A 797 12.22 -24.27 12.12
CA MET A 797 10.91 -24.87 12.37
C MET A 797 10.89 -25.66 13.70
N ASP A 798 9.80 -25.55 14.45
CA ASP A 798 9.54 -26.44 15.57
C ASP A 798 8.93 -27.78 15.12
N ALA A 799 8.97 -28.78 16.01
CA ALA A 799 8.50 -30.13 15.75
C ALA A 799 6.99 -30.22 15.45
N GLU A 800 6.19 -29.19 15.71
CA GLU A 800 4.80 -29.12 15.22
C GLU A 800 4.74 -28.67 13.77
N THR A 801 5.48 -27.61 13.43
CA THR A 801 5.58 -27.09 12.06
C THR A 801 6.22 -28.10 11.10
N GLN A 802 7.26 -28.81 11.53
CA GLN A 802 7.88 -29.89 10.75
C GLN A 802 6.88 -31.03 10.45
N ARG A 803 6.04 -31.42 11.42
CA ARG A 803 4.95 -32.42 11.20
C ARG A 803 3.85 -31.89 10.28
N LYS A 804 3.50 -30.60 10.37
CA LYS A 804 2.55 -29.97 9.43
C LYS A 804 3.07 -29.97 8.00
N LEU A 805 4.36 -29.71 7.78
CA LEU A 805 5.00 -29.81 6.46
C LEU A 805 4.95 -31.24 5.90
N ALA A 806 5.23 -32.25 6.75
CA ALA A 806 5.19 -33.66 6.35
C ALA A 806 3.79 -34.18 5.98
N HIS A 807 2.70 -33.61 6.52
CA HIS A 807 1.36 -34.21 6.44
C HIS A 807 0.21 -33.29 5.97
N SER A 808 0.41 -31.97 5.84
CA SER A 808 -0.63 -31.06 5.37
C SER A 808 -0.82 -31.14 3.86
N GLU A 809 -2.03 -31.40 3.37
CA GLU A 809 -2.37 -31.30 1.94
C GLU A 809 -2.60 -29.86 1.48
N HIS A 810 -2.84 -28.93 2.40
CA HIS A 810 -3.22 -27.55 2.07
C HIS A 810 -2.02 -26.60 2.02
N ALA A 811 -1.39 -26.51 0.83
CA ALA A 811 -0.26 -25.61 0.53
C ALA A 811 -0.43 -24.19 1.12
N GLY A 812 -1.60 -23.57 0.94
CA GLY A 812 -1.86 -22.22 1.45
C GLY A 812 -1.95 -22.11 2.97
N ALA A 813 -2.28 -23.17 3.71
CA ALA A 813 -2.23 -23.17 5.17
C ALA A 813 -0.78 -23.37 5.65
N LEU A 814 -0.08 -24.31 5.01
CA LEU A 814 1.32 -24.63 5.22
C LEU A 814 2.23 -23.41 5.03
N ALA A 815 2.09 -22.66 3.93
CA ALA A 815 2.89 -21.47 3.64
C ALA A 815 2.84 -20.40 4.76
N ARG A 816 1.69 -20.23 5.43
CA ARG A 816 1.55 -19.32 6.58
C ARG A 816 2.17 -19.89 7.85
N ALA A 817 1.94 -21.17 8.15
CA ALA A 817 2.59 -21.83 9.29
C ALA A 817 4.13 -21.79 9.20
N LEU A 818 4.68 -21.79 7.98
CA LEU A 818 6.12 -21.66 7.71
C LEU A 818 6.65 -20.22 7.80
N GLN A 819 5.81 -19.20 7.58
CA GLN A 819 6.21 -17.79 7.51
C GLN A 819 7.10 -17.32 8.69
N PRO A 820 6.84 -17.69 9.97
CA PRO A 820 7.70 -17.32 11.11
C PRO A 820 9.15 -17.77 10.99
N PHE A 821 9.40 -18.81 10.18
CA PHE A 821 10.67 -19.53 10.00
C PHE A 821 11.32 -19.26 8.62
N THR A 822 10.71 -18.43 7.78
CA THR A 822 11.28 -18.08 6.46
C THR A 822 12.26 -16.91 6.53
N VAL A 823 13.20 -16.93 5.58
CA VAL A 823 14.01 -15.79 5.12
C VAL A 823 13.73 -15.57 3.64
N GLN A 824 14.03 -14.37 3.12
CA GLN A 824 13.81 -14.02 1.72
C GLN A 824 15.16 -13.82 1.00
N ILE A 825 15.42 -14.64 -0.03
CA ILE A 825 16.68 -14.70 -0.77
C ILE A 825 16.45 -14.67 -2.28
N SER A 826 17.48 -14.45 -3.09
CA SER A 826 17.33 -14.46 -4.55
C SER A 826 17.01 -15.87 -5.08
N PRO A 827 16.21 -16.01 -6.17
CA PRO A 827 15.95 -17.31 -6.81
C PRO A 827 17.23 -18.06 -7.17
N LYS A 828 18.18 -17.36 -7.81
CA LYS A 828 19.50 -17.91 -8.18
C LYS A 828 20.24 -18.54 -7.00
N LEU A 829 20.15 -17.94 -5.80
CA LEU A 829 20.77 -18.51 -4.60
C LEU A 829 19.98 -19.72 -4.09
N ARG A 830 18.64 -19.63 -4.01
CA ARG A 830 17.79 -20.75 -3.57
C ARG A 830 18.01 -21.98 -4.45
N ASP A 831 18.01 -21.79 -5.76
CA ASP A 831 18.16 -22.86 -6.75
C ASP A 831 19.59 -23.46 -6.69
N LYS A 832 20.61 -22.63 -6.41
CA LYS A 832 21.98 -23.11 -6.15
C LYS A 832 22.10 -23.89 -4.83
N LEU A 833 21.44 -23.46 -3.76
CA LEU A 833 21.42 -24.20 -2.48
C LEU A 833 20.78 -25.59 -2.65
N VAL A 834 19.74 -25.70 -3.48
CA VAL A 834 19.13 -26.99 -3.85
C VAL A 834 20.10 -27.83 -4.70
N GLY A 835 20.70 -27.25 -5.75
CA GLY A 835 21.68 -27.95 -6.60
C GLY A 835 22.95 -28.41 -5.87
N LEU A 836 23.25 -27.83 -4.70
CA LEU A 836 24.35 -28.23 -3.82
C LEU A 836 23.93 -29.14 -2.65
N GLY A 837 22.65 -29.50 -2.53
CA GLY A 837 22.11 -30.29 -1.41
C GLY A 837 22.11 -29.56 -0.05
N ALA A 838 22.44 -28.26 -0.03
CA ALA A 838 22.41 -27.42 1.16
C ALA A 838 20.97 -27.11 1.60
N ALA A 839 20.04 -27.13 0.65
CA ALA A 839 18.60 -27.04 0.85
C ALA A 839 17.86 -28.13 0.05
N GLU A 840 16.64 -28.45 0.48
CA GLU A 840 15.80 -29.52 -0.06
C GLU A 840 14.46 -28.95 -0.56
N VAL A 841 13.99 -29.38 -1.73
CA VAL A 841 12.61 -29.14 -2.17
C VAL A 841 11.72 -30.20 -1.53
N VAL A 842 10.83 -29.78 -0.62
CA VAL A 842 10.03 -30.72 0.18
C VAL A 842 8.69 -30.99 -0.49
N ARG A 843 8.42 -32.28 -0.75
CA ARG A 843 7.20 -32.80 -1.41
C ARG A 843 6.96 -32.18 -2.80
N PRO A 844 7.90 -32.34 -3.75
CA PRO A 844 7.78 -31.74 -5.09
C PRO A 844 6.61 -32.27 -5.92
N GLU A 845 6.12 -33.49 -5.63
CA GLU A 845 4.94 -34.07 -6.27
C GLU A 845 3.63 -33.37 -5.85
N ASP A 846 3.59 -32.81 -4.63
CA ASP A 846 2.43 -32.08 -4.10
C ASP A 846 2.50 -30.56 -4.39
N PHE A 847 3.71 -29.99 -4.36
CA PHE A 847 3.92 -28.54 -4.22
C PHE A 847 4.96 -27.93 -5.18
N GLU A 848 5.44 -28.68 -6.18
CA GLU A 848 6.49 -28.21 -7.11
C GLU A 848 7.73 -27.67 -6.35
N ASP A 849 8.19 -26.44 -6.63
CA ASP A 849 9.33 -25.80 -5.96
C ASP A 849 8.93 -24.89 -4.77
N GLN A 850 7.66 -24.92 -4.35
CA GLN A 850 7.09 -23.91 -3.45
C GLN A 850 7.68 -23.93 -2.03
N PHE A 851 8.12 -25.09 -1.54
CA PHE A 851 8.64 -25.24 -0.18
C PHE A 851 10.08 -25.77 -0.18
N VAL A 852 11.03 -24.83 -0.14
CA VAL A 852 12.47 -25.13 -0.03
C VAL A 852 12.96 -24.95 1.40
N VAL A 853 13.51 -26.01 1.99
CA VAL A 853 14.00 -26.04 3.38
C VAL A 853 15.53 -26.08 3.40
N LEU A 854 16.17 -25.13 4.08
CA LEU A 854 17.59 -25.15 4.38
C LEU A 854 17.90 -26.30 5.33
N ARG A 855 18.79 -27.22 4.91
CA ARG A 855 19.20 -28.41 5.67
C ARG A 855 20.60 -28.31 6.27
N ASN A 856 21.49 -27.49 5.71
CA ASN A 856 22.79 -27.21 6.33
C ASN A 856 22.64 -26.14 7.44
N PRO A 857 22.77 -26.48 8.74
CA PRO A 857 22.64 -25.51 9.82
C PRO A 857 23.81 -24.52 9.87
N ARG A 858 24.98 -24.83 9.29
CA ARG A 858 26.13 -23.91 9.25
C ARG A 858 25.83 -22.61 8.49
N LEU A 859 24.84 -22.65 7.57
CA LEU A 859 24.40 -21.49 6.80
C LEU A 859 23.39 -20.61 7.57
N TYR A 860 23.09 -20.89 8.84
CA TYR A 860 22.25 -20.05 9.68
C TYR A 860 22.89 -19.73 11.04
N ASP A 861 23.35 -18.49 11.20
CA ASP A 861 23.99 -17.98 12.41
C ASP A 861 22.93 -17.64 13.48
N GLU A 862 23.06 -18.15 14.72
CA GLU A 862 22.11 -17.87 15.82
C GLU A 862 22.20 -16.44 16.38
N GLN A 863 23.12 -15.60 15.90
CA GLN A 863 23.25 -14.19 16.26
C GLN A 863 22.98 -13.24 15.08
N ALA A 864 23.29 -13.68 13.84
CA ALA A 864 23.18 -12.84 12.64
C ALA A 864 22.21 -13.36 11.54
N GLY A 865 21.71 -14.60 11.63
CA GLY A 865 20.79 -15.19 10.66
C GLY A 865 21.48 -15.83 9.45
N PHE A 866 20.76 -15.91 8.33
CA PHE A 866 21.18 -16.64 7.13
C PHE A 866 22.44 -16.04 6.47
N CYS A 867 23.44 -16.89 6.24
CA CYS A 867 24.72 -16.57 5.65
C CYS A 867 24.65 -16.66 4.11
N GLU A 868 24.45 -15.52 3.45
CA GLU A 868 24.62 -15.36 2.00
C GLU A 868 26.12 -15.22 1.70
N ALA A 869 26.82 -16.36 1.64
CA ALA A 869 28.20 -16.45 1.15
C ALA A 869 28.25 -16.33 -0.38
N GLU A 870 29.38 -15.89 -0.94
CA GLU A 870 29.52 -15.73 -2.38
C GLU A 870 29.45 -17.11 -3.09
N PRO A 871 29.13 -17.15 -4.40
CA PRO A 871 29.00 -18.41 -5.15
C PRO A 871 30.24 -19.31 -5.12
N GLU A 872 31.42 -18.77 -4.85
CA GLU A 872 32.68 -19.50 -4.81
C GLU A 872 32.94 -20.06 -3.39
N ASP A 873 32.82 -19.23 -2.34
CA ASP A 873 32.93 -19.61 -0.92
C ASP A 873 31.94 -20.70 -0.47
N LEU A 874 30.79 -20.80 -1.16
CA LEU A 874 29.77 -21.83 -0.88
C LEU A 874 30.31 -23.27 -0.96
N GLY A 875 31.38 -23.53 -1.73
CA GLY A 875 32.03 -24.84 -1.77
C GLY A 875 32.71 -25.20 -0.44
N ASP A 876 33.48 -24.27 0.12
CA ASP A 876 34.25 -24.49 1.36
C ASP A 876 33.35 -24.49 2.62
N LEU A 877 32.18 -23.85 2.56
CA LEU A 877 31.16 -23.89 3.63
C LEU A 877 30.34 -25.19 3.67
N LEU A 878 30.45 -26.04 2.64
CA LEU A 878 29.68 -27.29 2.50
C LEU A 878 30.47 -28.58 2.78
N MET A 879 31.77 -28.47 3.09
CA MET A 879 32.60 -29.57 3.63
C MET A 879 32.80 -29.37 5.15
#